data_AF-A0A4S2KEB5-F1
#
_entry.id   AF-A0A4S2KEB5-F1
#
_cell.length_a   1.000
_cell.length_b   1.000
_cell.length_c   1.000
_cell.angle_alpha   90.00
_cell.angle_beta   90.00
_cell.angle_gamma   90.00
#
_symmetry.space_group_name_H-M   'P 1'
#
loop_
_entity.id
_entity.type
_entity.pdbx_description
1 polymer ?
#
loop_
_entity_poly.entity_id
_entity_poly.type
_entity_poly.pdbx_seq_one_letter_code
_entity_poly.pdbx_strand_id
1 'polypeptide(L)'
;MAAPHLDVSDIVHLNVGGTRFSTSRQTLTWIPDSFFTALLSNRIDSHKDETGALFIDRDPKLFSIILNYLRTKDIDLKNVDIRTLRHEAEYYGITPLVKRLMLCEDLTQSSCGDVLFYGYLPPPSIPLQEPVAVTANVSDVSVHIRVSSSSSSRVEGPSTSQSATTTNSTNQSTNGPQNHKGALGTHMRNSSLDYRLPQRGLPHSRTPSLDLRHARNNSADLNKLYKNDIGLIFGSQQVSSWVDPLRVQIIKAHHNWIVIAYAHFITCYRLKDSSGWQHVFTSPHIECIIERVAINAKMGSGADGKMVAISYGSQVRLWGVSEEGIKINVGTFNLNVRVEYLFFIGSQLVALSPTGKIGVWHAMTHHWQIQDVVPILSFDTAGSFLLLGCNNGSIYYIDMQKFPLRMKDNDLLVTELYRDPSYDPITAISVYLTPKTSLCGNWIEIAYGTKSGSVRVIVQHPETVGHGPQLFQTFTVHQSSVTKVTLSEKYLVSVCSEYNHVRSWAVTRFRGMISTQPGSTPEASFKIVSLEAIDPCVSYNAGNDFGPFGEQDDEQVFVQKVVPETDQLFVRLASNGKRVCVIQSVDGSIISSFYVHECEGSSRMGSRPRRFIFTGHSNGTIQMWDLTTALDPSFNATQATDTSGGPTPEELWKLLDQCELSNSHCSTPCISPSPSLLAAGPRIKSSNVLFLNQSQNPDATPGPSQV
;
A
#
# COMPACT_ATOMS: atom_id res chain seq x y z
N MET A 1 -40.08 69.56 -28.11
CA MET A 1 -39.52 68.29 -27.62
C MET A 1 -38.95 67.54 -28.80
N ALA A 2 -37.76 66.97 -28.68
CA ALA A 2 -37.20 66.00 -29.62
C ALA A 2 -36.71 64.81 -28.77
N ALA A 3 -36.89 63.58 -29.27
CA ALA A 3 -36.45 62.39 -28.56
C ALA A 3 -34.92 62.20 -28.72
N PRO A 4 -34.21 61.71 -27.68
CA PRO A 4 -32.82 61.30 -27.85
C PRO A 4 -32.75 60.01 -28.68
N HIS A 5 -32.07 60.06 -29.82
CA HIS A 5 -31.75 58.87 -30.60
C HIS A 5 -30.69 58.06 -29.84
N LEU A 6 -31.03 56.85 -29.41
CA LEU A 6 -30.11 55.93 -28.75
C LEU A 6 -29.39 55.09 -29.80
N ASP A 7 -28.43 55.70 -30.49
CA ASP A 7 -27.48 55.01 -31.37
C ASP A 7 -26.45 54.24 -30.54
N VAL A 8 -26.94 53.23 -29.81
CA VAL A 8 -26.10 52.22 -29.16
C VAL A 8 -25.56 51.33 -30.28
N SER A 9 -24.26 51.43 -30.57
CA SER A 9 -23.63 50.55 -31.56
C SER A 9 -23.80 49.08 -31.16
N ASP A 10 -24.54 48.33 -31.97
CA ASP A 10 -24.75 46.89 -31.75
C ASP A 10 -23.42 46.11 -31.79
N ILE A 11 -22.41 46.64 -32.49
CA ILE A 11 -21.05 46.11 -32.51
C ILE A 11 -20.27 46.59 -31.27
N VAL A 12 -19.63 45.63 -30.61
CA VAL A 12 -18.69 45.82 -29.50
C VAL A 12 -17.29 45.48 -30.00
N HIS A 13 -16.32 46.35 -29.72
CA HIS A 13 -14.91 46.10 -29.96
C HIS A 13 -14.20 45.75 -28.64
N LEU A 14 -13.49 44.63 -28.65
CA LEU A 14 -12.71 44.09 -27.54
C LEU A 14 -11.23 44.02 -27.95
N ASN A 15 -10.32 44.22 -27.01
CA ASN A 15 -8.89 43.96 -27.16
C ASN A 15 -8.51 42.93 -26.09
N VAL A 16 -8.24 41.69 -26.50
CA VAL A 16 -7.94 40.57 -25.60
C VAL A 16 -6.47 40.20 -25.78
N GLY A 17 -5.66 40.41 -24.74
CA GLY A 17 -4.21 40.14 -24.77
C GLY A 17 -3.47 40.81 -25.94
N GLY A 18 -3.91 41.99 -26.36
CA GLY A 18 -3.36 42.74 -27.50
C GLY A 18 -4.01 42.45 -28.86
N THR A 19 -4.86 41.41 -28.97
CA THR A 19 -5.57 41.07 -30.23
C THR A 19 -6.97 41.65 -30.23
N ARG A 20 -7.34 42.35 -31.31
CA ARG A 20 -8.68 42.96 -31.44
C ARG A 20 -9.72 42.00 -31.99
N PHE A 21 -10.89 41.99 -31.34
CA PHE A 21 -12.08 41.24 -31.74
C PHE A 21 -13.27 42.18 -31.89
N SER A 22 -14.15 41.88 -32.86
CA SER A 22 -15.41 42.59 -33.05
C SER A 22 -16.57 41.59 -33.08
N THR A 23 -17.66 41.90 -32.38
CA THR A 23 -18.84 41.02 -32.29
C THR A 23 -20.07 41.82 -31.87
N SER A 24 -21.28 41.26 -31.94
CA SER A 24 -22.46 41.99 -31.46
C SER A 24 -22.60 41.94 -29.94
N ARG A 25 -23.24 42.97 -29.36
CA ARG A 25 -23.68 43.01 -27.97
C ARG A 25 -24.52 41.79 -27.62
N GLN A 26 -25.43 41.38 -28.52
CA GLN A 26 -26.27 40.20 -28.38
C GLN A 26 -25.48 38.89 -28.24
N THR A 27 -24.37 38.71 -28.98
CA THR A 27 -23.48 37.55 -28.81
C THR A 27 -22.90 37.49 -27.40
N LEU A 28 -22.42 38.62 -26.90
CA LEU A 28 -21.77 38.71 -25.59
C LEU A 28 -22.77 38.60 -24.43
N THR A 29 -24.00 39.10 -24.60
CA THR A 29 -25.07 39.01 -23.58
C THR A 29 -26.00 37.82 -23.77
N TRP A 30 -25.68 36.84 -24.62
CA TRP A 30 -26.52 35.63 -24.80
C TRP A 30 -26.63 34.79 -23.52
N ILE A 31 -25.56 34.74 -22.72
CA ILE A 31 -25.53 34.04 -21.42
C ILE A 31 -25.66 35.09 -20.30
N PRO A 32 -26.75 35.05 -19.49
CA PRO A 32 -26.93 35.95 -18.36
C PRO A 32 -25.88 35.69 -17.29
N ASP A 33 -25.63 36.69 -16.45
CA ASP A 33 -24.72 36.66 -15.29
C ASP A 33 -23.27 36.25 -15.60
N SER A 34 -22.89 36.33 -16.88
CA SER A 34 -21.51 36.17 -17.38
C SER A 34 -20.69 37.45 -17.23
N PHE A 35 -19.35 37.32 -17.27
CA PHE A 35 -18.40 38.45 -17.24
C PHE A 35 -18.79 39.56 -18.22
N PHE A 36 -19.17 39.18 -19.44
CA PHE A 36 -19.54 40.14 -20.47
C PHE A 36 -20.83 40.92 -20.15
N THR A 37 -21.80 40.32 -19.45
CA THR A 37 -23.00 41.06 -19.02
C THR A 37 -22.70 42.10 -17.95
N ALA A 38 -21.75 41.82 -17.04
CA ALA A 38 -21.27 42.78 -16.05
C ALA A 38 -20.42 43.89 -16.68
N LEU A 39 -19.52 43.53 -17.61
CA LEU A 39 -18.70 44.45 -18.41
C LEU A 39 -19.58 45.41 -19.23
N LEU A 40 -20.56 44.89 -19.98
CA LEU A 40 -21.42 45.65 -20.88
C LEU A 40 -22.56 46.43 -20.20
N SER A 41 -22.72 46.26 -18.88
CA SER A 41 -23.60 47.06 -18.03
C SER A 41 -22.84 48.07 -17.15
N ASN A 42 -21.54 48.27 -17.41
CA ASN A 42 -20.63 49.15 -16.66
C ASN A 42 -20.61 48.86 -15.14
N ARG A 43 -20.79 47.59 -14.75
CA ARG A 43 -20.67 47.13 -13.35
C ARG A 43 -19.24 46.75 -12.95
N ILE A 44 -18.34 46.71 -13.93
CA ILE A 44 -16.92 46.44 -13.77
C ILE A 44 -16.18 47.59 -14.46
N ASP A 45 -15.19 48.20 -13.78
CA ASP A 45 -14.34 49.20 -14.40
C ASP A 45 -13.50 48.57 -15.52
N SER A 46 -13.77 48.98 -16.76
CA SER A 46 -13.12 48.46 -17.95
C SER A 46 -12.07 49.42 -18.47
N HIS A 47 -10.80 49.02 -18.47
CA HIS A 47 -9.77 49.72 -19.23
C HIS A 47 -10.11 49.67 -20.73
N LYS A 48 -9.67 50.68 -21.47
CA LYS A 48 -9.82 50.78 -22.92
C LYS A 48 -8.46 51.01 -23.57
N ASP A 49 -8.27 50.45 -24.76
CA ASP A 49 -7.09 50.74 -25.56
C ASP A 49 -7.17 52.12 -26.25
N GLU A 50 -6.10 52.49 -26.95
CA GLU A 50 -5.97 53.77 -27.67
C GLU A 50 -7.06 54.03 -28.74
N THR A 51 -7.82 52.98 -29.13
CA THR A 51 -8.94 53.07 -30.08
C THR A 51 -10.31 52.95 -29.40
N GLY A 52 -10.35 52.90 -28.06
CA GLY A 52 -11.59 52.82 -27.28
C GLY A 52 -12.17 51.40 -27.14
N ALA A 53 -11.48 50.36 -27.64
CA ALA A 53 -11.90 48.98 -27.47
C ALA A 53 -11.69 48.52 -26.02
N LEU A 54 -12.63 47.73 -25.47
CA LEU A 54 -12.57 47.27 -24.08
C LEU A 54 -11.43 46.25 -23.92
N PHE A 55 -10.48 46.52 -23.01
CA PHE A 55 -9.31 45.68 -22.80
C PHE A 55 -9.60 44.53 -21.81
N ILE A 56 -9.10 43.33 -22.12
CA ILE A 56 -9.22 42.11 -21.33
C ILE A 56 -7.85 41.41 -21.34
N ASP A 57 -7.25 41.23 -20.17
CA ASP A 57 -5.91 40.64 -20.04
C ASP A 57 -5.97 39.10 -19.94
N ARG A 58 -6.24 38.43 -21.07
CA ARG A 58 -6.37 36.96 -21.24
C ARG A 58 -5.81 36.50 -22.60
N ASP A 59 -5.66 35.19 -22.81
CA ASP A 59 -5.19 34.64 -24.09
C ASP A 59 -6.22 34.83 -25.23
N PRO A 60 -5.87 35.57 -26.31
CA PRO A 60 -6.74 35.74 -27.47
C PRO A 60 -7.06 34.43 -28.22
N LYS A 61 -6.19 33.42 -28.18
CA LYS A 61 -6.43 32.13 -28.85
C LYS A 61 -7.61 31.41 -28.21
N LEU A 62 -7.57 31.24 -26.90
CA LEU A 62 -8.66 30.62 -26.13
C LEU A 62 -9.92 31.48 -26.19
N PHE A 63 -9.80 32.81 -26.07
CA PHE A 63 -10.94 33.70 -26.23
C PHE A 63 -11.62 33.57 -27.60
N SER A 64 -10.87 33.33 -28.68
CA SER A 64 -11.48 33.10 -30.01
C SER A 64 -12.42 31.89 -30.04
N ILE A 65 -12.12 30.85 -29.25
CA ILE A 65 -12.94 29.64 -29.11
C ILE A 65 -14.19 29.94 -28.27
N ILE A 66 -14.03 30.63 -27.13
CA ILE A 66 -15.14 31.11 -26.29
C ILE A 66 -16.10 31.99 -27.11
N LEU A 67 -15.57 32.92 -27.90
CA LEU A 67 -16.35 33.82 -28.75
C LEU A 67 -17.07 33.07 -29.88
N ASN A 68 -16.45 32.05 -30.46
CA ASN A 68 -17.12 31.21 -31.46
C ASN A 68 -18.23 30.37 -30.83
N TYR A 69 -18.04 29.81 -29.63
CA TYR A 69 -19.10 29.15 -28.87
C TYR A 69 -20.29 30.08 -28.58
N LEU A 70 -20.04 31.35 -28.23
CA LEU A 70 -21.11 32.34 -28.05
C LEU A 70 -21.88 32.67 -29.34
N ARG A 71 -21.28 32.43 -30.53
CA ARG A 71 -21.91 32.65 -31.85
C ARG A 71 -22.68 31.43 -32.34
N THR A 72 -22.10 30.23 -32.23
CA THR A 72 -22.63 28.99 -32.84
C THR A 72 -23.34 28.08 -31.85
N LYS A 73 -23.05 28.19 -30.53
CA LYS A 73 -23.44 27.27 -29.44
C LYS A 73 -22.79 25.88 -29.54
N ASP A 74 -21.79 25.77 -30.40
CA ASP A 74 -21.02 24.57 -30.75
C ASP A 74 -19.51 24.84 -30.60
N ILE A 75 -18.68 23.80 -30.52
CA ILE A 75 -17.25 23.93 -30.20
C ILE A 75 -16.40 22.80 -30.80
N ASP A 76 -15.31 23.14 -31.50
CA ASP A 76 -14.33 22.15 -31.96
C ASP A 76 -13.21 22.00 -30.92
N LEU A 77 -12.99 20.77 -30.46
CA LEU A 77 -12.02 20.41 -29.41
C LEU A 77 -10.75 19.74 -29.97
N LYS A 78 -10.66 19.48 -31.28
CA LYS A 78 -9.62 18.60 -31.88
C LYS A 78 -8.17 19.01 -31.63
N ASN A 79 -7.91 20.28 -31.30
CA ASN A 79 -6.56 20.84 -31.11
C ASN A 79 -6.48 21.74 -29.87
N VAL A 80 -7.27 21.46 -28.83
CA VAL A 80 -7.40 22.34 -27.65
C VAL A 80 -7.41 21.50 -26.37
N ASP A 81 -6.59 21.88 -25.38
CA ASP A 81 -6.72 21.30 -24.04
C ASP A 81 -8.06 21.74 -23.41
N ILE A 82 -8.89 20.75 -23.11
CA ILE A 82 -10.21 20.88 -22.50
C ILE A 82 -10.11 21.63 -21.17
N ARG A 83 -9.07 21.34 -20.36
CA ARG A 83 -8.91 21.92 -19.01
C ARG A 83 -8.54 23.40 -19.06
N THR A 84 -7.59 23.78 -19.90
CA THR A 84 -7.21 25.17 -20.15
C THR A 84 -8.37 25.98 -20.70
N LEU A 85 -9.14 25.41 -21.64
CA LEU A 85 -10.36 26.02 -22.18
C LEU A 85 -11.47 26.16 -21.11
N ARG A 86 -11.57 25.21 -20.17
CA ARG A 86 -12.50 25.23 -19.04
C ARG A 86 -12.20 26.38 -18.08
N HIS A 87 -10.94 26.61 -17.74
CA HIS A 87 -10.54 27.73 -16.87
C HIS A 87 -10.86 29.12 -17.50
N GLU A 88 -10.77 29.27 -18.82
CA GLU A 88 -11.26 30.48 -19.49
C GLU A 88 -12.79 30.57 -19.45
N ALA A 89 -13.50 29.46 -19.71
CA ALA A 89 -14.96 29.42 -19.63
C ALA A 89 -15.47 29.76 -18.20
N GLU A 90 -14.73 29.37 -17.16
CA GLU A 90 -14.95 29.75 -15.76
C GLU A 90 -14.72 31.25 -15.55
N TYR A 91 -13.57 31.79 -15.98
CA TYR A 91 -13.24 33.22 -15.89
C TYR A 91 -14.30 34.12 -16.54
N TYR A 92 -14.79 33.74 -17.72
CA TYR A 92 -15.84 34.49 -18.42
C TYR A 92 -17.27 34.21 -17.90
N GLY A 93 -17.46 33.32 -16.93
CA GLY A 93 -18.78 32.98 -16.35
C GLY A 93 -19.69 32.17 -17.30
N ILE A 94 -19.12 31.45 -18.27
CA ILE A 94 -19.84 30.74 -19.33
C ILE A 94 -20.31 29.37 -18.82
N THR A 95 -21.15 29.40 -17.78
CA THR A 95 -21.63 28.23 -17.03
C THR A 95 -22.13 27.06 -17.90
N PRO A 96 -22.86 27.27 -19.02
CA PRO A 96 -23.26 26.17 -19.91
C PRO A 96 -22.10 25.47 -20.62
N LEU A 97 -21.00 26.18 -20.89
CA LEU A 97 -19.78 25.61 -21.47
C LEU A 97 -18.93 24.93 -20.40
N VAL A 98 -18.75 25.55 -19.23
CA VAL A 98 -18.04 24.95 -18.09
C VAL A 98 -18.62 23.56 -17.77
N LYS A 99 -19.95 23.44 -17.67
CA LYS A 99 -20.63 22.16 -17.41
C LYS A 99 -20.43 21.11 -18.52
N ARG A 100 -20.27 21.52 -19.78
CA ARG A 100 -19.95 20.60 -20.89
C ARG A 100 -18.49 20.15 -20.85
N LEU A 101 -17.57 21.07 -20.59
CA LEU A 101 -16.14 20.77 -20.53
C LEU A 101 -15.78 19.91 -19.31
N MET A 102 -16.39 20.18 -18.14
CA MET A 102 -16.32 19.28 -16.98
C MET A 102 -16.81 17.87 -17.34
N LEU A 103 -17.96 17.73 -17.99
CA LEU A 103 -18.47 16.42 -18.41
C LEU A 103 -17.53 15.72 -19.41
N CYS A 104 -16.80 16.46 -20.25
CA CYS A 104 -15.76 15.89 -21.12
C CYS A 104 -14.50 15.45 -20.35
N GLU A 105 -14.10 16.18 -19.30
CA GLU A 105 -13.06 15.73 -18.36
C GLU A 105 -13.51 14.47 -17.60
N ASP A 106 -14.74 14.46 -17.07
CA ASP A 106 -15.33 13.31 -16.35
C ASP A 106 -15.46 12.07 -17.25
N LEU A 107 -15.68 12.25 -18.56
CA LEU A 107 -15.70 11.15 -19.55
C LEU A 107 -14.30 10.66 -19.95
N THR A 108 -13.24 11.44 -19.71
CA THR A 108 -11.85 11.03 -19.98
C THR A 108 -11.09 10.59 -18.71
N GLN A 109 -11.63 10.89 -17.53
CA GLN A 109 -11.10 10.50 -16.23
C GLN A 109 -12.10 9.57 -15.53
N SER A 110 -12.04 8.27 -15.87
CA SER A 110 -12.75 7.22 -15.14
C SER A 110 -12.43 7.32 -13.64
N SER A 111 -13.42 7.67 -12.83
CA SER A 111 -13.25 7.89 -11.37
C SER A 111 -12.84 6.65 -10.58
N CYS A 112 -12.90 5.46 -11.20
CA CYS A 112 -12.39 4.19 -10.69
C CYS A 112 -11.15 3.66 -11.45
N GLY A 113 -10.60 4.44 -12.40
CA GLY A 113 -9.61 3.94 -13.37
C GLY A 113 -10.16 2.86 -14.30
N ASP A 114 -9.27 2.22 -15.05
CA ASP A 114 -9.57 1.14 -16.01
C ASP A 114 -9.73 -0.25 -15.36
N VAL A 115 -9.86 -0.30 -14.02
CA VAL A 115 -9.84 -1.54 -13.23
C VAL A 115 -11.20 -1.76 -12.57
N LEU A 116 -11.61 -3.04 -12.47
CA LEU A 116 -12.82 -3.39 -11.72
C LEU A 116 -12.58 -3.24 -10.22
N PHE A 117 -13.19 -2.22 -9.61
CA PHE A 117 -13.32 -2.12 -8.16
C PHE A 117 -14.16 -3.30 -7.63
N TYR A 118 -13.56 -4.12 -6.76
CA TYR A 118 -14.17 -5.33 -6.21
C TYR A 118 -14.92 -5.06 -4.90
N GLY A 119 -14.47 -4.08 -4.12
CA GLY A 119 -15.09 -3.70 -2.85
C GLY A 119 -14.11 -3.08 -1.85
N TYR A 120 -14.58 -2.83 -0.63
CA TYR A 120 -13.77 -2.32 0.46
C TYR A 120 -13.98 -3.11 1.76
N LEU A 121 -13.02 -3.01 2.68
CA LEU A 121 -13.12 -3.45 4.06
C LEU A 121 -13.12 -2.20 4.96
N PRO A 122 -14.07 -2.07 5.91
CA PRO A 122 -14.13 -0.92 6.82
C PRO A 122 -12.99 -0.98 7.86
N PRO A 123 -12.61 0.16 8.46
CA PRO A 123 -11.60 0.19 9.52
C PRO A 123 -12.07 -0.61 10.73
N PRO A 124 -11.20 -1.45 11.33
CA PRO A 124 -11.53 -2.24 12.51
C PRO A 124 -11.57 -1.37 13.78
N SER A 125 -12.27 -1.84 14.80
CA SER A 125 -12.16 -1.27 16.14
C SER A 125 -10.75 -1.52 16.70
N ILE A 126 -10.13 -0.49 17.28
CA ILE A 126 -8.83 -0.61 17.97
C ILE A 126 -9.00 -1.57 19.15
N PRO A 127 -8.15 -2.60 19.31
CA PRO A 127 -8.19 -3.50 20.46
C PRO A 127 -7.94 -2.73 21.76
N LEU A 128 -8.84 -2.88 22.73
CA LEU A 128 -8.61 -2.40 24.09
C LEU A 128 -7.48 -3.21 24.75
N GLN A 129 -6.66 -2.54 25.55
CA GLN A 129 -5.61 -3.20 26.34
C GLN A 129 -6.27 -4.03 27.44
N GLU A 130 -6.06 -5.35 27.44
CA GLU A 130 -6.42 -6.20 28.57
C GLU A 130 -5.64 -5.71 29.80
N PRO A 131 -6.30 -5.36 30.92
CA PRO A 131 -5.60 -4.86 32.09
C PRO A 131 -4.69 -5.95 32.63
N VAL A 132 -3.38 -5.67 32.67
CA VAL A 132 -2.39 -6.60 33.22
C VAL A 132 -2.78 -6.92 34.66
N ALA A 133 -3.17 -8.16 34.91
CA ALA A 133 -3.48 -8.65 36.24
C ALA A 133 -2.18 -8.74 37.06
N VAL A 134 -1.77 -7.61 37.64
CA VAL A 134 -0.67 -7.54 38.60
C VAL A 134 -1.06 -8.41 39.79
N THR A 135 -0.48 -9.61 39.86
CA THR A 135 -0.52 -10.48 41.03
C THR A 135 0.32 -9.84 42.14
N ALA A 136 -0.27 -8.83 42.78
CA ALA A 136 0.31 -8.13 43.90
C ALA A 136 0.41 -9.08 45.10
N ASN A 137 1.54 -9.77 45.22
CA ASN A 137 1.94 -10.50 46.42
C ASN A 137 2.23 -9.50 47.55
N VAL A 138 1.17 -8.90 48.09
CA VAL A 138 1.24 -8.06 49.29
C VAL A 138 1.38 -8.98 50.50
N SER A 139 2.61 -9.30 50.87
CA SER A 139 2.91 -9.86 52.18
C SER A 139 2.81 -8.75 53.22
N ASP A 140 1.65 -8.63 53.88
CA ASP A 140 1.39 -7.63 54.92
C ASP A 140 2.38 -7.76 56.10
N VAL A 141 3.32 -6.82 56.19
CA VAL A 141 4.19 -6.65 57.36
C VAL A 141 3.48 -5.75 58.37
N SER A 142 2.56 -6.33 59.13
CA SER A 142 1.79 -5.64 60.17
C SER A 142 2.65 -5.31 61.40
N VAL A 143 3.15 -4.08 61.49
CA VAL A 143 3.87 -3.59 62.67
C VAL A 143 2.87 -3.12 63.74
N HIS A 144 2.90 -3.75 64.92
CA HIS A 144 2.02 -3.40 66.03
C HIS A 144 2.30 -2.03 66.64
N ILE A 145 1.24 -1.25 66.87
CA ILE A 145 1.13 -0.38 68.05
C ILE A 145 0.26 -1.12 69.08
N ARG A 146 0.77 -1.25 70.32
CA ARG A 146 0.01 -1.80 71.46
C ARG A 146 -0.48 -0.67 72.37
N VAL A 147 -1.78 -0.67 72.65
CA VAL A 147 -2.35 -0.15 73.91
C VAL A 147 -3.25 -1.24 74.49
N SER A 148 -3.33 -1.34 75.81
CA SER A 148 -3.74 -2.55 76.54
C SER A 148 -5.11 -2.46 77.21
N SER A 149 -5.85 -3.58 77.24
CA SER A 149 -6.70 -3.97 78.38
C SER A 149 -7.22 -5.42 78.28
N SER A 150 -7.36 -6.07 79.45
CA SER A 150 -8.22 -7.24 79.80
C SER A 150 -8.54 -8.30 78.71
N SER A 151 -8.03 -9.54 78.71
CA SER A 151 -8.01 -10.62 79.74
C SER A 151 -9.25 -11.53 79.81
N SER A 152 -9.15 -12.74 79.26
CA SER A 152 -9.73 -13.99 79.80
C SER A 152 -8.99 -15.20 79.17
N SER A 153 -9.24 -16.43 79.64
CA SER A 153 -8.32 -17.56 79.43
C SER A 153 -9.02 -18.92 79.26
N ARG A 154 -8.21 -19.94 78.90
CA ARG A 154 -8.47 -21.41 78.82
C ARG A 154 -8.98 -21.93 77.46
N VAL A 155 -8.83 -23.22 77.10
CA VAL A 155 -7.73 -24.23 77.16
C VAL A 155 -8.30 -25.60 76.71
N GLU A 156 -7.49 -26.42 76.05
CA GLU A 156 -7.70 -27.87 75.73
C GLU A 156 -8.78 -28.27 74.69
N GLY A 157 -8.59 -29.47 74.10
CA GLY A 157 -9.46 -30.16 73.11
C GLY A 157 -9.97 -31.49 73.69
N PRO A 158 -9.80 -32.68 73.06
CA PRO A 158 -9.40 -33.00 71.67
C PRO A 158 -10.26 -34.14 71.02
N SER A 159 -9.99 -34.51 69.74
CA SER A 159 -10.37 -35.80 69.08
C SER A 159 -11.90 -36.06 68.88
N THR A 160 -12.45 -36.94 68.02
CA THR A 160 -12.01 -37.91 66.96
C THR A 160 -13.18 -38.03 65.90
N SER A 161 -13.41 -38.96 64.95
CA SER A 161 -12.80 -40.18 64.35
C SER A 161 -13.61 -40.62 63.09
N GLN A 162 -13.01 -41.40 62.17
CA GLN A 162 -13.62 -42.51 61.35
C GLN A 162 -14.80 -42.18 60.38
N SER A 163 -14.67 -42.34 59.04
CA SER A 163 -14.88 -43.55 58.19
C SER A 163 -16.36 -43.77 57.72
N ALA A 164 -16.73 -44.35 56.57
CA ALA A 164 -16.08 -44.64 55.27
C ALA A 164 -17.13 -45.18 54.22
N THR A 165 -16.71 -45.39 52.96
CA THR A 165 -17.24 -46.37 51.95
C THR A 165 -18.68 -46.30 51.36
N THR A 166 -18.76 -46.14 50.00
CA THR A 166 -19.64 -46.87 49.02
C THR A 166 -21.18 -46.71 49.06
N THR A 167 -22.02 -46.95 48.02
CA THR A 167 -21.88 -47.45 46.62
C THR A 167 -23.04 -47.00 45.69
N ASN A 168 -22.89 -47.26 44.38
CA ASN A 168 -23.87 -47.15 43.26
C ASN A 168 -25.32 -47.63 43.49
N SER A 169 -26.27 -47.14 42.67
CA SER A 169 -27.13 -47.99 41.80
C SER A 169 -27.96 -47.19 40.77
N THR A 170 -28.48 -47.89 39.75
CA THR A 170 -29.17 -47.37 38.55
C THR A 170 -30.66 -47.75 38.50
N ASN A 171 -31.52 -47.00 37.77
CA ASN A 171 -32.31 -47.56 36.65
C ASN A 171 -33.23 -46.56 35.90
N GLN A 172 -33.43 -46.84 34.60
CA GLN A 172 -34.66 -46.93 33.77
C GLN A 172 -35.97 -46.19 34.17
N SER A 173 -36.98 -46.00 33.29
CA SER A 173 -37.14 -45.80 31.82
C SER A 173 -38.66 -45.69 31.52
N THR A 174 -39.11 -45.11 30.39
CA THR A 174 -40.37 -45.49 29.66
C THR A 174 -40.64 -44.61 28.40
N ASN A 175 -41.54 -45.06 27.52
CA ASN A 175 -41.87 -44.44 26.21
C ASN A 175 -43.34 -43.95 26.11
N GLY A 176 -43.65 -43.01 25.22
CA GLY A 176 -45.02 -42.65 24.79
C GLY A 176 -45.06 -41.63 23.62
N PRO A 177 -45.93 -41.74 22.57
CA PRO A 177 -45.57 -41.14 21.26
C PRO A 177 -46.64 -40.36 20.44
N GLN A 178 -46.14 -39.68 19.38
CA GLN A 178 -46.70 -39.47 18.02
C GLN A 178 -47.62 -38.27 17.58
N ASN A 179 -47.29 -37.78 16.36
CA ASN A 179 -48.11 -37.12 15.29
C ASN A 179 -48.73 -35.71 15.54
N HIS A 180 -48.51 -34.68 14.70
CA HIS A 180 -48.94 -34.63 13.28
C HIS A 180 -48.28 -33.56 12.36
N LYS A 181 -48.29 -33.87 11.04
CA LYS A 181 -48.12 -33.09 9.78
C LYS A 181 -48.20 -31.54 9.76
N GLY A 182 -47.49 -30.88 8.82
CA GLY A 182 -48.00 -29.63 8.17
C GLY A 182 -47.05 -28.66 7.42
N ALA A 183 -46.69 -28.97 6.16
CA ALA A 183 -46.25 -28.13 5.01
C ALA A 183 -46.01 -26.57 5.07
N LEU A 184 -44.98 -26.11 4.31
CA LEU A 184 -44.87 -24.93 3.39
C LEU A 184 -45.58 -23.58 3.73
N GLY A 185 -45.01 -22.38 3.52
CA GLY A 185 -43.74 -21.96 2.92
C GLY A 185 -43.73 -20.45 2.54
N THR A 186 -42.85 -20.04 1.62
CA THR A 186 -42.74 -18.71 0.93
C THR A 186 -42.28 -17.44 1.69
N HIS A 187 -41.42 -16.69 0.98
CA HIS A 187 -40.75 -15.42 1.29
C HIS A 187 -41.68 -14.20 1.44
N MET A 188 -41.28 -13.14 2.18
CA MET A 188 -40.68 -11.92 1.56
C MET A 188 -40.23 -10.81 2.55
N ARG A 189 -39.61 -9.78 1.96
CA ARG A 189 -38.81 -8.66 2.49
C ARG A 189 -39.55 -7.59 3.34
N ASN A 190 -38.73 -6.82 4.06
CA ASN A 190 -38.70 -5.33 4.14
C ASN A 190 -39.28 -4.52 5.34
N SER A 191 -38.49 -3.47 5.68
CA SER A 191 -38.84 -2.12 6.19
C SER A 191 -39.58 -1.90 7.53
N SER A 192 -38.79 -1.48 8.53
CA SER A 192 -38.88 -0.22 9.32
C SER A 192 -40.21 0.55 9.48
N LEU A 193 -40.53 0.98 10.71
CA LEU A 193 -41.17 2.28 11.02
C LEU A 193 -41.01 2.69 12.51
N ASP A 194 -41.15 3.99 12.79
CA ASP A 194 -40.90 4.66 14.08
C ASP A 194 -42.04 4.58 15.12
N TYR A 195 -41.76 4.97 16.37
CA TYR A 195 -42.76 5.47 17.34
C TYR A 195 -42.24 6.66 18.18
N ARG A 196 -43.14 7.47 18.74
CA ARG A 196 -42.87 8.81 19.32
C ARG A 196 -43.62 9.09 20.64
N LEU A 197 -42.94 9.81 21.56
CA LEU A 197 -43.49 10.72 22.60
C LEU A 197 -44.34 10.09 23.75
N PRO A 198 -44.68 10.80 24.86
CA PRO A 198 -44.46 12.22 25.22
C PRO A 198 -43.77 12.49 26.60
N GLN A 199 -43.69 13.77 27.01
CA GLN A 199 -42.96 14.30 28.19
C GLN A 199 -43.81 14.66 29.43
N ARG A 200 -43.13 14.77 30.59
CA ARG A 200 -43.13 15.86 31.60
C ARG A 200 -41.75 15.84 32.33
N GLY A 201 -41.23 16.87 33.01
CA GLY A 201 -41.74 18.21 33.34
C GLY A 201 -40.61 19.26 33.49
N LEU A 202 -40.63 20.08 34.56
CA LEU A 202 -39.77 21.26 34.83
C LEU A 202 -39.55 21.45 36.37
N PRO A 203 -38.65 22.33 36.90
CA PRO A 203 -38.02 23.50 36.27
C PRO A 203 -36.50 23.78 36.48
N HIS A 204 -35.94 24.48 35.48
CA HIS A 204 -34.87 25.52 35.47
C HIS A 204 -33.67 25.55 36.44
N SER A 205 -32.47 25.53 35.82
CA SER A 205 -31.38 26.48 36.10
C SER A 205 -30.75 26.94 34.75
N ARG A 206 -29.83 27.92 34.73
CA ARG A 206 -29.41 28.66 33.50
C ARG A 206 -27.96 28.42 33.08
N THR A 207 -27.75 27.96 31.84
CA THR A 207 -26.54 28.17 31.00
C THR A 207 -26.92 28.05 29.51
N PRO A 208 -26.17 28.66 28.57
CA PRO A 208 -26.58 28.74 27.16
C PRO A 208 -26.25 27.47 26.36
N SER A 209 -27.17 27.06 25.49
CA SER A 209 -26.99 25.99 24.51
C SER A 209 -26.41 26.51 23.20
N LEU A 210 -25.28 25.97 22.75
CA LEU A 210 -24.85 26.04 21.35
C LEU A 210 -25.50 24.90 20.55
N ASP A 211 -26.01 25.23 19.36
CA ASP A 211 -26.84 24.33 18.56
C ASP A 211 -25.99 23.27 17.84
N LEU A 212 -26.27 21.98 18.05
CA LEU A 212 -25.46 20.88 17.55
C LEU A 212 -26.02 20.33 16.23
N ARG A 213 -25.73 21.00 15.11
CA ARG A 213 -26.07 20.53 13.76
C ARG A 213 -24.86 20.62 12.82
N HIS A 214 -24.67 19.54 12.04
CA HIS A 214 -23.64 19.41 10.99
C HIS A 214 -22.17 19.39 11.43
N ALA A 215 -21.84 18.59 12.45
CA ALA A 215 -20.49 18.03 12.53
C ALA A 215 -20.32 16.94 11.44
N ARG A 216 -19.52 17.23 10.40
CA ARG A 216 -18.91 16.18 9.56
C ARG A 216 -17.73 15.61 10.34
N ASN A 217 -17.66 14.29 10.50
CA ASN A 217 -16.56 13.65 11.20
C ASN A 217 -15.24 13.87 10.43
N ASN A 218 -14.38 14.75 10.96
CA ASN A 218 -13.06 15.04 10.42
C ASN A 218 -12.01 14.67 11.47
N SER A 219 -11.23 13.62 11.24
CA SER A 219 -10.30 13.05 12.23
C SER A 219 -9.19 14.04 12.67
N ALA A 220 -8.87 15.02 11.82
CA ALA A 220 -7.87 16.05 12.08
C ALA A 220 -8.09 16.84 13.38
N ASP A 221 -9.34 17.12 13.77
CA ASP A 221 -9.62 17.87 15.00
C ASP A 221 -9.71 16.97 16.24
N LEU A 222 -10.14 15.72 16.09
CA LEU A 222 -10.05 14.73 17.18
C LEU A 222 -8.59 14.47 17.56
N ASN A 223 -7.72 14.35 16.56
CA ASN A 223 -6.28 14.16 16.73
C ASN A 223 -5.58 15.35 17.42
N LYS A 224 -6.15 16.56 17.38
CA LYS A 224 -5.62 17.72 18.14
C LYS A 224 -5.93 17.64 19.64
N LEU A 225 -7.10 17.14 20.03
CA LEU A 225 -7.42 16.94 21.45
C LEU A 225 -6.57 15.82 22.06
N TYR A 226 -6.59 14.63 21.44
CA TYR A 226 -5.83 13.47 21.95
C TYR A 226 -4.32 13.71 22.10
N LYS A 227 -3.73 14.55 21.25
CA LYS A 227 -2.30 14.89 21.30
C LYS A 227 -1.91 15.69 22.55
N ASN A 228 -2.83 16.44 23.14
CA ASN A 228 -2.58 17.19 24.39
C ASN A 228 -2.72 16.28 25.62
N ASP A 229 -3.79 15.48 25.68
CA ASP A 229 -4.12 14.68 26.87
C ASP A 229 -3.15 13.50 27.08
N ILE A 230 -2.70 12.84 26.01
CA ILE A 230 -1.78 11.70 26.09
C ILE A 230 -0.32 12.14 26.34
N GLY A 231 0.05 13.36 25.91
CA GLY A 231 1.38 13.93 26.14
C GLY A 231 1.71 14.21 27.61
N LEU A 232 0.73 14.17 28.50
CA LEU A 232 0.88 14.27 29.95
C LEU A 232 1.06 12.92 30.66
N ILE A 233 0.84 11.80 29.95
CA ILE A 233 0.84 10.44 30.52
C ILE A 233 2.13 9.68 30.19
N PHE A 234 2.68 9.88 28.99
CA PHE A 234 3.88 9.16 28.52
C PHE A 234 5.11 10.07 28.52
N GLY A 235 6.16 9.65 29.26
CA GLY A 235 7.35 10.46 29.51
C GLY A 235 8.18 10.81 28.28
N SER A 236 8.89 11.94 28.34
CA SER A 236 9.57 12.62 27.24
C SER A 236 10.87 11.98 26.70
N GLN A 237 10.95 10.64 26.64
CA GLN A 237 12.15 9.91 26.18
C GLN A 237 11.95 8.93 25.01
N GLN A 238 10.74 8.76 24.48
CA GLN A 238 10.52 8.04 23.21
C GLN A 238 9.59 8.80 22.28
N VAL A 239 10.10 9.89 21.68
CA VAL A 239 9.44 10.54 20.53
C VAL A 239 9.74 9.73 19.26
N SER A 240 9.21 8.51 19.19
CA SER A 240 8.93 7.92 17.87
C SER A 240 7.89 8.80 17.18
N SER A 241 8.01 9.00 15.86
CA SER A 241 7.04 9.80 15.10
C SER A 241 5.63 9.24 15.32
N TRP A 242 4.68 10.11 15.69
CA TRP A 242 3.31 9.71 16.05
C TRP A 242 2.60 9.12 14.82
N VAL A 243 2.48 7.80 14.78
CA VAL A 243 1.75 7.07 13.73
C VAL A 243 0.28 6.98 14.13
N ASP A 244 -0.62 7.31 13.21
CA ASP A 244 -2.05 7.09 13.40
C ASP A 244 -2.32 5.58 13.61
N PRO A 245 -2.94 5.16 14.73
CA PRO A 245 -3.11 3.75 15.06
C PRO A 245 -4.06 3.00 14.12
N LEU A 246 -4.82 3.71 13.27
CA LEU A 246 -5.65 3.14 12.21
C LEU A 246 -5.07 3.29 10.80
N ARG A 247 -3.94 3.99 10.59
CA ARG A 247 -3.28 4.04 9.28
C ARG A 247 -2.67 2.68 8.92
N VAL A 248 -3.08 2.12 7.77
CA VAL A 248 -2.61 0.80 7.32
C VAL A 248 -1.12 0.85 6.94
N GLN A 249 -0.31 0.04 7.61
CA GLN A 249 1.14 0.01 7.47
C GLN A 249 1.63 -1.01 6.45
N ILE A 250 1.09 -2.24 6.52
CA ILE A 250 1.55 -3.38 5.71
C ILE A 250 0.32 -4.22 5.35
N ILE A 251 0.23 -4.64 4.10
CA ILE A 251 -0.68 -5.72 3.68
C ILE A 251 0.17 -6.90 3.22
N LYS A 252 -0.18 -8.11 3.65
CA LYS A 252 0.35 -9.37 3.10
C LYS A 252 -0.79 -10.34 2.85
N ALA A 253 -0.61 -11.21 1.87
CA ALA A 253 -1.62 -12.17 1.45
C ALA A 253 -0.96 -13.51 1.13
N HIS A 254 -1.72 -14.59 1.26
CA HIS A 254 -1.27 -15.93 0.90
C HIS A 254 -2.50 -16.83 0.68
N HIS A 255 -2.73 -17.26 -0.56
CA HIS A 255 -3.96 -17.92 -1.01
C HIS A 255 -5.16 -17.02 -0.71
N ASN A 256 -6.26 -17.59 -0.23
CA ASN A 256 -7.52 -16.89 0.02
C ASN A 256 -7.55 -16.21 1.41
N TRP A 257 -6.39 -15.77 1.91
CA TRP A 257 -6.22 -15.06 3.19
C TRP A 257 -5.38 -13.79 3.01
N ILE A 258 -5.76 -12.74 3.73
CA ILE A 258 -4.97 -11.50 3.87
C ILE A 258 -4.76 -11.16 5.35
N VAL A 259 -3.63 -10.51 5.63
CA VAL A 259 -3.30 -9.91 6.93
C VAL A 259 -2.98 -8.44 6.69
N ILE A 260 -3.61 -7.59 7.49
CA ILE A 260 -3.50 -6.14 7.47
C ILE A 260 -2.85 -5.72 8.78
N ALA A 261 -1.72 -5.03 8.69
CA ALA A 261 -1.02 -4.46 9.82
C ALA A 261 -1.37 -2.98 9.98
N TYR A 262 -1.81 -2.64 11.19
CA TYR A 262 -1.85 -1.29 11.70
C TYR A 262 -0.58 -1.05 12.54
N ALA A 263 -0.42 0.15 13.11
CA ALA A 263 0.76 0.45 13.91
C ALA A 263 0.97 -0.56 15.07
N HIS A 264 -0.11 -0.91 15.77
CA HIS A 264 -0.06 -1.64 17.06
C HIS A 264 -0.86 -2.96 17.08
N PHE A 265 -1.44 -3.39 15.96
CA PHE A 265 -2.21 -4.64 15.88
C PHE A 265 -2.35 -5.12 14.42
N ILE A 266 -2.69 -6.41 14.25
CA ILE A 266 -3.06 -6.98 12.95
C ILE A 266 -4.53 -7.39 12.92
N THR A 267 -5.11 -7.39 11.72
CA THR A 267 -6.37 -8.08 11.42
C THR A 267 -6.19 -9.07 10.28
N CYS A 268 -6.89 -10.21 10.34
CA CYS A 268 -6.85 -11.26 9.32
C CYS A 268 -8.23 -11.46 8.72
N TYR A 269 -8.29 -11.55 7.40
CA TYR A 269 -9.52 -11.82 6.64
C TYR A 269 -9.31 -13.00 5.69
N ARG A 270 -10.39 -13.73 5.40
CA ARG A 270 -10.42 -14.87 4.48
C ARG A 270 -11.50 -14.69 3.44
N LEU A 271 -11.16 -14.92 2.18
CA LEU A 271 -12.11 -15.03 1.07
C LEU A 271 -12.81 -16.40 1.12
N LYS A 272 -14.15 -16.40 1.12
CA LYS A 272 -14.99 -17.61 1.03
C LYS A 272 -15.95 -17.49 -0.16
N ASP A 273 -16.02 -18.53 -0.98
CA ASP A 273 -16.81 -18.61 -2.23
C ASP A 273 -18.28 -18.17 -2.11
N SER A 274 -18.89 -18.35 -0.94
CA SER A 274 -20.32 -18.06 -0.69
C SER A 274 -20.59 -16.67 -0.11
N SER A 275 -19.57 -15.95 0.38
CA SER A 275 -19.76 -14.75 1.20
C SER A 275 -18.71 -13.64 1.00
N GLY A 276 -17.76 -13.81 0.08
CA GLY A 276 -16.67 -12.85 -0.11
C GLY A 276 -15.68 -12.87 1.07
N TRP A 277 -15.02 -11.73 1.31
CA TRP A 277 -14.07 -11.54 2.39
C TRP A 277 -14.77 -11.45 3.75
N GLN A 278 -14.37 -12.32 4.69
CA GLN A 278 -14.82 -12.30 6.07
C GLN A 278 -13.65 -12.02 7.01
N HIS A 279 -13.88 -11.20 8.04
CA HIS A 279 -12.96 -11.08 9.17
C HIS A 279 -12.89 -12.41 9.94
N VAL A 280 -11.70 -12.76 10.42
CA VAL A 280 -11.46 -14.02 11.17
C VAL A 280 -10.73 -13.76 12.50
N PHE A 281 -9.81 -12.81 12.56
CA PHE A 281 -8.98 -12.57 13.75
C PHE A 281 -8.52 -11.11 13.83
N THR A 282 -8.41 -10.60 15.05
CA THR A 282 -7.71 -9.35 15.40
C THR A 282 -6.74 -9.66 16.53
N SER A 283 -5.48 -9.24 16.44
CA SER A 283 -4.54 -9.40 17.56
C SER A 283 -4.91 -8.48 18.72
N PRO A 284 -4.54 -8.83 19.97
CA PRO A 284 -4.44 -7.83 21.03
C PRO A 284 -3.50 -6.69 20.61
N HIS A 285 -3.62 -5.55 21.30
CA HIS A 285 -2.70 -4.43 21.16
C HIS A 285 -1.26 -4.86 21.49
N ILE A 286 -0.29 -4.31 20.74
CA ILE A 286 1.15 -4.49 20.90
C ILE A 286 1.78 -3.10 21.04
N GLU A 287 2.46 -2.84 22.14
CA GLU A 287 3.00 -1.52 22.50
C GLU A 287 4.06 -1.03 21.48
N CYS A 288 4.88 -1.95 20.96
CA CYS A 288 5.84 -1.67 19.90
C CYS A 288 5.18 -1.63 18.52
N ILE A 289 5.67 -0.74 17.64
CA ILE A 289 5.20 -0.65 16.25
C ILE A 289 5.57 -1.93 15.48
N ILE A 290 4.62 -2.45 14.69
CA ILE A 290 4.80 -3.63 13.85
C ILE A 290 5.66 -3.31 12.61
N GLU A 291 6.77 -4.03 12.44
CA GLU A 291 7.77 -3.77 11.39
C GLU A 291 7.67 -4.72 10.19
N ARG A 292 7.34 -5.99 10.43
CA ARG A 292 7.14 -7.02 9.38
C ARG A 292 5.96 -7.91 9.76
N VAL A 293 5.33 -8.50 8.75
CA VAL A 293 4.25 -9.48 8.88
C VAL A 293 4.48 -10.62 7.90
N ALA A 294 4.17 -11.85 8.31
CA ALA A 294 4.12 -13.04 7.46
C ALA A 294 2.86 -13.86 7.73
N ILE A 295 2.33 -14.53 6.71
CA ILE A 295 1.21 -15.47 6.81
C ILE A 295 1.51 -16.75 6.02
N ASN A 296 1.06 -17.88 6.54
CA ASN A 296 1.07 -19.17 5.86
C ASN A 296 -0.30 -19.86 6.01
N ALA A 297 -1.00 -20.00 4.88
CA ALA A 297 -2.29 -20.66 4.80
C ALA A 297 -2.21 -22.15 4.38
N LYS A 298 -1.04 -22.65 3.94
CA LYS A 298 -0.82 -24.07 3.57
C LYS A 298 -0.53 -24.98 4.78
N MET A 299 -0.45 -24.44 5.99
CA MET A 299 -0.37 -25.26 7.21
C MET A 299 -1.55 -26.25 7.24
N GLY A 300 -1.22 -27.52 7.51
CA GLY A 300 -1.96 -28.69 7.01
C GLY A 300 -3.32 -28.95 7.65
N SER A 301 -3.98 -30.00 7.19
CA SER A 301 -5.36 -30.41 7.60
C SER A 301 -5.46 -31.01 9.02
N GLY A 302 -4.60 -30.58 9.95
CA GLY A 302 -4.59 -30.99 11.36
C GLY A 302 -5.19 -29.94 12.28
N ALA A 303 -4.88 -30.03 13.58
CA ALA A 303 -5.31 -29.05 14.58
C ALA A 303 -4.51 -27.72 14.53
N ASP A 304 -3.38 -27.69 13.84
CA ASP A 304 -2.57 -26.48 13.65
C ASP A 304 -3.24 -25.54 12.64
N GLY A 305 -3.69 -24.38 13.15
CA GLY A 305 -4.34 -23.36 12.34
C GLY A 305 -3.42 -22.69 11.31
N LYS A 306 -4.00 -21.75 10.55
CA LYS A 306 -3.26 -20.89 9.61
C LYS A 306 -2.31 -19.99 10.41
N MET A 307 -1.04 -19.97 10.03
CA MET A 307 0.00 -19.36 10.85
C MET A 307 0.20 -17.90 10.47
N VAL A 308 0.23 -17.00 11.46
CA VAL A 308 0.47 -15.57 11.26
C VAL A 308 1.54 -15.09 12.23
N ALA A 309 2.57 -14.46 11.69
CA ALA A 309 3.72 -13.94 12.41
C ALA A 309 3.86 -12.43 12.21
N ILE A 310 4.35 -11.73 13.24
CA ILE A 310 4.78 -10.33 13.16
C ILE A 310 6.18 -10.17 13.75
N SER A 311 6.89 -9.11 13.38
CA SER A 311 8.06 -8.64 14.14
C SER A 311 7.91 -7.20 14.63
N TYR A 312 8.58 -6.92 15.74
CA TYR A 312 8.76 -5.58 16.30
C TYR A 312 10.13 -5.53 17.00
N GLY A 313 11.03 -4.66 16.51
CA GLY A 313 12.45 -4.70 16.86
C GLY A 313 13.09 -6.05 16.54
N SER A 314 13.63 -6.71 17.57
CA SER A 314 14.22 -8.05 17.49
C SER A 314 13.26 -9.19 17.84
N GLN A 315 12.03 -8.86 18.28
CA GLN A 315 11.03 -9.84 18.70
C GLN A 315 10.18 -10.27 17.50
N VAL A 316 9.86 -11.55 17.46
CA VAL A 316 8.93 -12.20 16.52
C VAL A 316 7.80 -12.82 17.32
N ARG A 317 6.54 -12.51 17.03
CA ARG A 317 5.37 -13.07 17.74
C ARG A 317 4.49 -13.86 16.78
N LEU A 318 4.07 -15.04 17.21
CA LEU A 318 3.49 -16.07 16.35
C LEU A 318 2.15 -16.59 16.90
N TRP A 319 1.15 -16.65 16.01
CA TRP A 319 -0.17 -17.20 16.29
C TRP A 319 -0.58 -18.26 15.28
N GLY A 320 -1.25 -19.30 15.77
CA GLY A 320 -2.11 -20.16 14.94
C GLY A 320 -3.53 -19.60 14.96
N VAL A 321 -4.13 -19.44 13.79
CA VAL A 321 -5.50 -18.92 13.60
C VAL A 321 -6.32 -20.00 12.91
N SER A 322 -7.29 -20.58 13.63
CA SER A 322 -8.21 -21.57 13.06
C SER A 322 -9.17 -20.94 12.05
N GLU A 323 -9.87 -21.77 11.28
CA GLU A 323 -10.89 -21.31 10.33
C GLU A 323 -12.13 -20.70 11.01
N GLU A 324 -12.30 -20.93 12.31
CA GLU A 324 -13.38 -20.45 13.18
C GLU A 324 -12.98 -19.21 14.01
N GLY A 325 -11.76 -18.69 13.82
CA GLY A 325 -11.24 -17.52 14.57
C GLY A 325 -10.64 -17.86 15.95
N ILE A 326 -10.74 -19.11 16.40
CA ILE A 326 -10.03 -19.60 17.60
C ILE A 326 -8.52 -19.39 17.39
N LYS A 327 -7.89 -18.71 18.35
CA LYS A 327 -6.50 -18.25 18.35
C LYS A 327 -5.65 -19.10 19.30
N ILE A 328 -4.56 -19.66 18.79
CA ILE A 328 -3.51 -20.31 19.58
C ILE A 328 -2.32 -19.35 19.64
N ASN A 329 -1.88 -18.98 20.85
CA ASN A 329 -0.63 -18.23 21.04
C ASN A 329 0.53 -19.21 21.04
N VAL A 330 1.35 -19.18 19.98
CA VAL A 330 2.40 -20.19 19.75
C VAL A 330 3.72 -19.78 20.37
N GLY A 331 4.00 -18.47 20.43
CA GLY A 331 5.14 -17.95 21.18
C GLY A 331 5.52 -16.52 20.82
N THR A 332 6.47 -15.99 21.59
CA THR A 332 7.30 -14.84 21.22
C THR A 332 8.75 -15.31 21.24
N PHE A 333 9.49 -15.04 20.17
CA PHE A 333 10.86 -15.47 19.95
C PHE A 333 11.74 -14.25 19.68
N ASN A 334 12.98 -14.26 20.16
CA ASN A 334 13.92 -13.15 19.96
C ASN A 334 15.01 -13.56 18.96
N LEU A 335 15.27 -12.74 17.94
CA LEU A 335 16.42 -12.90 17.03
C LEU A 335 17.70 -12.26 17.62
N ASN A 336 17.57 -11.50 18.71
CA ASN A 336 18.62 -10.70 19.39
C ASN A 336 19.20 -9.55 18.54
N VAL A 337 18.77 -9.41 17.30
CA VAL A 337 19.01 -8.29 16.38
C VAL A 337 17.69 -7.95 15.67
N ARG A 338 17.59 -6.76 15.08
CA ARG A 338 16.37 -6.30 14.41
C ARG A 338 16.00 -7.18 13.21
N VAL A 339 14.72 -7.54 13.09
CA VAL A 339 14.21 -8.45 12.04
C VAL A 339 13.87 -7.66 10.78
N GLU A 340 14.65 -7.82 9.72
CA GLU A 340 14.42 -7.14 8.44
C GLU A 340 13.58 -7.99 7.49
N TYR A 341 13.72 -9.31 7.48
CA TYR A 341 12.86 -10.18 6.66
C TYR A 341 12.18 -11.23 7.53
N LEU A 342 10.88 -11.44 7.29
CA LEU A 342 10.04 -12.38 8.02
C LEU A 342 9.09 -13.04 7.00
N PHE A 343 9.18 -14.35 6.82
CA PHE A 343 8.44 -15.10 5.80
C PHE A 343 8.39 -16.60 6.16
N PHE A 344 7.58 -17.39 5.45
CA PHE A 344 7.49 -18.84 5.67
C PHE A 344 8.08 -19.62 4.50
N ILE A 345 8.74 -20.75 4.80
CA ILE A 345 9.10 -21.80 3.84
C ILE A 345 8.44 -23.09 4.30
N GLY A 346 7.41 -23.56 3.58
CA GLY A 346 6.70 -24.80 3.90
C GLY A 346 6.09 -24.80 5.32
N SER A 347 6.69 -25.56 6.24
CA SER A 347 6.29 -25.68 7.65
C SER A 347 7.04 -24.75 8.61
N GLN A 348 7.89 -23.86 8.09
CA GLN A 348 8.88 -23.10 8.87
C GLN A 348 8.71 -21.60 8.72
N LEU A 349 8.84 -20.86 9.81
CA LEU A 349 8.95 -19.41 9.82
C LEU A 349 10.42 -19.03 9.88
N VAL A 350 10.86 -18.19 8.94
CA VAL A 350 12.23 -17.69 8.84
C VAL A 350 12.24 -16.20 9.16
N ALA A 351 13.16 -15.79 10.04
CA ALA A 351 13.49 -14.40 10.31
C ALA A 351 14.97 -14.15 9.95
N LEU A 352 15.24 -13.11 9.15
CA LEU A 352 16.60 -12.73 8.74
C LEU A 352 16.92 -11.31 9.20
N SER A 353 18.21 -11.08 9.51
CA SER A 353 18.78 -9.76 9.76
C SER A 353 20.01 -9.53 8.85
N PRO A 354 20.20 -8.32 8.27
CA PRO A 354 21.36 -8.03 7.42
C PRO A 354 22.70 -8.14 8.16
N THR A 355 22.68 -8.14 9.49
CA THR A 355 23.86 -8.39 10.34
C THR A 355 24.40 -9.82 10.22
N GLY A 356 23.74 -10.72 9.48
CA GLY A 356 24.13 -12.13 9.37
C GLY A 356 23.58 -12.99 10.50
N LYS A 357 22.31 -12.77 10.91
CA LYS A 357 21.60 -13.69 11.81
C LYS A 357 20.37 -14.26 11.14
N ILE A 358 20.16 -15.57 11.32
CA ILE A 358 19.01 -16.34 10.85
C ILE A 358 18.32 -16.94 12.08
N GLY A 359 17.00 -16.75 12.18
CA GLY A 359 16.14 -17.49 13.11
C GLY A 359 15.18 -18.38 12.32
N VAL A 360 15.10 -19.66 12.67
CA VAL A 360 14.17 -20.62 12.06
C VAL A 360 13.28 -21.21 13.15
N TRP A 361 11.96 -21.07 13.01
CA TRP A 361 10.97 -21.79 13.79
C TRP A 361 10.34 -22.90 12.94
N HIS A 362 10.26 -24.13 13.48
CA HIS A 362 9.60 -25.25 12.80
C HIS A 362 8.35 -25.70 13.56
N ALA A 363 7.23 -25.80 12.84
CA ALA A 363 5.92 -26.01 13.47
C ALA A 363 5.80 -27.31 14.28
N MET A 364 6.02 -28.47 13.66
CA MET A 364 5.79 -29.78 14.29
C MET A 364 6.66 -30.04 15.53
N THR A 365 7.77 -29.31 15.69
CA THR A 365 8.64 -29.42 16.88
C THR A 365 8.59 -28.19 17.80
N HIS A 366 7.82 -27.16 17.42
CA HIS A 366 7.72 -25.84 18.07
C HIS A 366 9.06 -25.16 18.41
N HIS A 367 10.17 -25.59 17.79
CA HIS A 367 11.51 -25.19 18.17
C HIS A 367 11.98 -23.95 17.40
N TRP A 368 12.61 -23.01 18.12
CA TRP A 368 13.28 -21.82 17.56
C TRP A 368 14.80 -21.99 17.65
N GLN A 369 15.46 -22.03 16.50
CA GLN A 369 16.92 -22.11 16.39
C GLN A 369 17.46 -20.82 15.76
N ILE A 370 18.58 -20.32 16.27
CA ILE A 370 19.29 -19.14 15.73
C ILE A 370 20.68 -19.59 15.28
N GLN A 371 21.10 -19.17 14.09
CA GLN A 371 22.47 -19.34 13.61
C GLN A 371 23.03 -18.03 13.04
N ASP A 372 24.32 -17.83 13.28
CA ASP A 372 25.09 -16.71 12.74
C ASP A 372 25.75 -17.12 11.41
N VAL A 373 25.70 -16.22 10.44
CA VAL A 373 26.16 -16.42 9.05
C VAL A 373 26.86 -15.17 8.54
N VAL A 374 27.39 -15.22 7.32
CA VAL A 374 27.94 -14.05 6.63
C VAL A 374 26.81 -12.99 6.43
N PRO A 375 27.06 -11.68 6.65
CA PRO A 375 26.05 -10.63 6.48
C PRO A 375 25.25 -10.74 5.18
N ILE A 376 23.93 -10.80 5.32
CA ILE A 376 22.97 -11.08 4.26
C ILE A 376 22.56 -9.75 3.60
N LEU A 377 22.63 -9.68 2.27
CA LEU A 377 22.20 -8.52 1.50
C LEU A 377 20.98 -8.82 0.62
N SER A 378 20.79 -10.08 0.22
CA SER A 378 19.62 -10.54 -0.52
C SER A 378 19.29 -12.00 -0.20
N PHE A 379 18.07 -12.44 -0.51
CA PHE A 379 17.63 -13.83 -0.36
C PHE A 379 16.55 -14.17 -1.38
N ASP A 380 16.37 -15.45 -1.68
CA ASP A 380 15.21 -15.98 -2.42
C ASP A 380 14.94 -17.45 -2.02
N THR A 381 13.77 -17.99 -2.38
CA THR A 381 13.30 -19.31 -1.94
C THR A 381 12.95 -20.22 -3.11
N ALA A 382 13.70 -21.31 -3.28
CA ALA A 382 13.52 -22.30 -4.32
C ALA A 382 12.88 -23.58 -3.74
N GLY A 383 11.56 -23.58 -3.61
CA GLY A 383 10.79 -24.69 -3.02
C GLY A 383 11.02 -24.84 -1.51
N SER A 384 12.02 -25.63 -1.11
CA SER A 384 12.47 -25.76 0.28
C SER A 384 13.91 -25.32 0.52
N PHE A 385 14.59 -24.81 -0.50
CA PHE A 385 15.91 -24.20 -0.35
C PHE A 385 15.76 -22.69 -0.12
N LEU A 386 16.38 -22.19 0.94
CA LEU A 386 16.62 -20.75 1.12
C LEU A 386 17.99 -20.44 0.53
N LEU A 387 18.07 -19.50 -0.40
CA LEU A 387 19.34 -18.98 -0.92
C LEU A 387 19.58 -17.59 -0.33
N LEU A 388 20.86 -17.27 -0.08
CA LEU A 388 21.31 -16.05 0.59
C LEU A 388 22.46 -15.43 -0.22
N GLY A 389 22.25 -14.24 -0.76
CA GLY A 389 23.31 -13.41 -1.33
C GLY A 389 23.99 -12.59 -0.24
N CYS A 390 25.29 -12.80 -0.05
CA CYS A 390 26.04 -12.25 1.08
C CYS A 390 27.03 -11.15 0.69
N ASN A 391 27.48 -10.39 1.69
CA ASN A 391 28.37 -9.24 1.53
C ASN A 391 29.82 -9.58 1.08
N ASN A 392 30.17 -10.86 1.01
CA ASN A 392 31.48 -11.37 0.61
C ASN A 392 31.50 -11.90 -0.84
N GLY A 393 30.44 -11.65 -1.61
CA GLY A 393 30.25 -12.16 -2.97
C GLY A 393 29.82 -13.63 -3.04
N SER A 394 29.53 -14.30 -1.93
CA SER A 394 29.08 -15.70 -1.95
C SER A 394 27.56 -15.82 -1.96
N ILE A 395 27.06 -16.86 -2.63
CA ILE A 395 25.70 -17.36 -2.49
C ILE A 395 25.77 -18.59 -1.58
N TYR A 396 25.10 -18.51 -0.42
CA TYR A 396 24.89 -19.67 0.45
C TYR A 396 23.49 -20.25 0.22
N TYR A 397 23.30 -21.54 0.52
CA TYR A 397 21.99 -22.16 0.57
C TYR A 397 21.80 -22.99 1.85
N ILE A 398 20.53 -23.13 2.24
CA ILE A 398 20.05 -23.88 3.40
C ILE A 398 18.90 -24.78 2.95
N ASP A 399 18.96 -26.07 3.28
CA ASP A 399 17.89 -27.02 2.99
C ASP A 399 16.92 -27.16 4.16
N MET A 400 15.77 -26.50 4.05
CA MET A 400 14.75 -26.49 5.10
C MET A 400 14.04 -27.84 5.28
N GLN A 401 14.15 -28.80 4.35
CA GLN A 401 13.68 -30.17 4.59
C GLN A 401 14.64 -30.95 5.51
N LYS A 402 15.93 -30.60 5.53
CA LYS A 402 16.91 -31.22 6.43
C LYS A 402 16.88 -30.63 7.85
N PHE A 403 16.32 -29.43 8.05
CA PHE A 403 16.27 -28.76 9.35
C PHE A 403 15.76 -29.66 10.51
N PRO A 404 14.59 -30.33 10.42
CA PRO A 404 14.07 -31.14 11.54
C PRO A 404 14.93 -32.36 11.86
N LEU A 405 15.73 -32.84 10.90
CA LEU A 405 16.68 -33.95 11.08
C LEU A 405 17.98 -33.48 11.76
N ARG A 406 18.30 -32.18 11.70
CA ARG A 406 19.55 -31.57 12.18
C ARG A 406 19.41 -30.72 13.45
N MET A 407 18.20 -30.52 13.96
CA MET A 407 17.93 -29.88 15.25
C MET A 407 18.76 -30.43 16.44
N LYS A 408 19.23 -31.68 16.40
CA LYS A 408 20.13 -32.24 17.43
C LYS A 408 21.53 -31.61 17.44
N ASP A 409 22.00 -31.22 16.26
CA ASP A 409 23.35 -30.71 16.03
C ASP A 409 23.41 -29.17 16.20
N ASN A 410 22.24 -28.51 16.31
CA ASN A 410 22.05 -27.04 16.36
C ASN A 410 22.64 -26.28 15.15
N ASP A 411 22.77 -26.95 14.00
CA ASP A 411 23.29 -26.40 12.74
C ASP A 411 22.21 -26.47 11.64
N LEU A 412 22.07 -25.39 10.85
CA LEU A 412 21.21 -25.35 9.66
C LEU A 412 21.87 -25.98 8.42
N LEU A 413 23.16 -26.34 8.50
CA LEU A 413 24.01 -26.77 7.37
C LEU A 413 24.08 -25.71 6.26
N VAL A 414 24.48 -24.50 6.64
CA VAL A 414 24.69 -23.37 5.71
C VAL A 414 25.85 -23.70 4.77
N THR A 415 25.55 -23.94 3.49
CA THR A 415 26.53 -24.43 2.51
C THR A 415 26.75 -23.42 1.38
N GLU A 416 28.00 -23.18 1.00
CA GLU A 416 28.32 -22.28 -0.11
C GLU A 416 27.96 -22.95 -1.44
N LEU A 417 27.10 -22.31 -2.22
CA LEU A 417 26.63 -22.79 -3.52
C LEU A 417 27.53 -22.29 -4.65
N TYR A 418 27.91 -21.02 -4.58
CA TYR A 418 28.62 -20.29 -5.64
C TYR A 418 29.30 -19.05 -5.04
N ARG A 419 30.32 -18.52 -5.73
CA ARG A 419 30.95 -17.24 -5.38
C ARG A 419 31.19 -16.39 -6.62
N ASP A 420 30.85 -15.12 -6.52
CA ASP A 420 31.07 -14.10 -7.53
C ASP A 420 32.58 -14.01 -7.89
N PRO A 421 32.96 -14.14 -9.18
CA PRO A 421 34.36 -14.08 -9.61
C PRO A 421 35.09 -12.77 -9.31
N SER A 422 34.36 -11.70 -8.99
CA SER A 422 34.87 -10.38 -8.62
C SER A 422 34.79 -10.12 -7.11
N TYR A 423 34.29 -11.08 -6.32
CA TYR A 423 33.96 -10.94 -4.89
C TYR A 423 32.98 -9.78 -4.59
N ASP A 424 32.18 -9.39 -5.59
CA ASP A 424 31.27 -8.24 -5.52
C ASP A 424 30.03 -8.60 -4.68
N PRO A 425 29.67 -7.82 -3.64
CA PRO A 425 28.55 -8.13 -2.76
C PRO A 425 27.23 -8.37 -3.52
N ILE A 426 26.54 -9.46 -3.19
CA ILE A 426 25.33 -9.90 -3.92
C ILE A 426 24.08 -9.25 -3.30
N THR A 427 23.70 -8.10 -3.87
CA THR A 427 22.64 -7.22 -3.38
C THR A 427 21.25 -7.55 -3.92
N ALA A 428 21.13 -8.46 -4.89
CA ALA A 428 19.86 -9.04 -5.32
C ALA A 428 20.06 -10.49 -5.80
N ILE A 429 19.05 -11.34 -5.65
CA ILE A 429 19.06 -12.73 -6.14
C ILE A 429 17.63 -13.16 -6.51
N SER A 430 17.50 -14.00 -7.53
CA SER A 430 16.25 -14.66 -7.93
C SER A 430 16.55 -16.01 -8.58
N VAL A 431 15.81 -17.04 -8.19
CA VAL A 431 15.93 -18.42 -8.65
C VAL A 431 14.71 -18.80 -9.48
N TYR A 432 14.95 -19.36 -10.67
CA TYR A 432 13.95 -19.99 -11.50
C TYR A 432 14.21 -21.51 -11.56
N LEU A 433 13.19 -22.31 -11.27
CA LEU A 433 13.25 -23.77 -11.30
C LEU A 433 12.48 -24.29 -12.52
N THR A 434 13.19 -24.56 -13.61
CA THR A 434 12.59 -25.02 -14.87
C THR A 434 11.70 -26.26 -14.63
N PRO A 435 10.40 -26.23 -15.01
CA PRO A 435 9.47 -27.33 -14.78
C PRO A 435 9.96 -28.68 -15.32
N LYS A 436 9.57 -29.77 -14.67
CA LYS A 436 9.98 -31.14 -15.03
C LYS A 436 9.46 -31.54 -16.41
N THR A 437 10.29 -31.38 -17.43
CA THR A 437 10.14 -32.12 -18.69
C THR A 437 10.46 -33.59 -18.45
N SER A 438 9.73 -34.50 -19.11
CA SER A 438 9.70 -35.94 -18.78
C SER A 438 10.98 -36.74 -19.07
N LEU A 439 12.08 -36.07 -19.41
CA LEU A 439 13.35 -36.67 -19.85
C LEU A 439 14.59 -36.10 -19.11
N CYS A 440 14.44 -35.02 -18.34
CA CYS A 440 15.55 -34.33 -17.68
C CYS A 440 15.23 -34.02 -16.22
N GLY A 441 16.26 -33.92 -15.37
CA GLY A 441 16.08 -33.46 -13.98
C GLY A 441 15.76 -31.96 -13.89
N ASN A 442 15.48 -31.48 -12.68
CA ASN A 442 15.29 -30.05 -12.42
C ASN A 442 16.55 -29.27 -12.77
N TRP A 443 16.42 -28.24 -13.60
CA TRP A 443 17.46 -27.23 -13.78
C TRP A 443 17.34 -26.19 -12.66
N ILE A 444 18.47 -25.62 -12.26
CA ILE A 444 18.51 -24.48 -11.34
C ILE A 444 19.14 -23.32 -12.10
N GLU A 445 18.36 -22.30 -12.39
CA GLU A 445 18.80 -21.05 -13.01
C GLU A 445 18.73 -19.95 -11.95
N ILE A 446 19.82 -19.21 -11.73
CA ILE A 446 19.86 -18.15 -10.71
C ILE A 446 20.38 -16.89 -11.37
N ALA A 447 19.56 -15.84 -11.37
CA ALA A 447 19.99 -14.50 -11.71
C ALA A 447 20.28 -13.73 -10.42
N TYR A 448 21.44 -13.06 -10.35
CA TYR A 448 21.82 -12.24 -9.21
C TYR A 448 22.36 -10.89 -9.66
N GLY A 449 22.17 -9.89 -8.80
CA GLY A 449 22.60 -8.51 -8.99
C GLY A 449 23.64 -8.14 -7.94
N THR A 450 24.63 -7.35 -8.35
CA THR A 450 25.77 -7.02 -7.50
C THR A 450 25.85 -5.52 -7.18
N LYS A 451 26.68 -5.18 -6.19
CA LYS A 451 26.85 -3.81 -5.72
C LYS A 451 27.50 -2.89 -6.77
N SER A 452 28.29 -3.41 -7.72
CA SER A 452 28.82 -2.62 -8.84
C SER A 452 27.82 -2.30 -9.96
N GLY A 453 26.60 -2.85 -9.93
CA GLY A 453 25.63 -2.70 -11.02
C GLY A 453 25.69 -3.81 -12.09
N SER A 454 26.47 -4.87 -11.85
CA SER A 454 26.43 -6.06 -12.70
C SER A 454 25.19 -6.91 -12.40
N VAL A 455 24.57 -7.46 -13.43
CA VAL A 455 23.62 -8.58 -13.33
C VAL A 455 24.28 -9.81 -13.92
N ARG A 456 24.19 -10.95 -13.26
CA ARG A 456 24.87 -12.21 -13.66
C ARG A 456 23.88 -13.36 -13.56
N VAL A 457 23.95 -14.30 -14.50
CA VAL A 457 23.16 -15.54 -14.50
C VAL A 457 24.10 -16.72 -14.36
N ILE A 458 23.83 -17.57 -13.38
CA ILE A 458 24.48 -18.88 -13.20
C ILE A 458 23.46 -19.99 -13.41
N VAL A 459 23.91 -21.13 -13.93
CA VAL A 459 23.06 -22.30 -14.23
C VAL A 459 23.70 -23.57 -13.70
N GLN A 460 22.87 -24.52 -13.25
CA GLN A 460 23.30 -25.87 -12.90
C GLN A 460 22.53 -26.89 -13.75
N HIS A 461 23.26 -27.66 -14.55
CA HIS A 461 22.68 -28.74 -15.34
C HIS A 461 22.33 -29.94 -14.44
N PRO A 462 21.23 -30.68 -14.73
CA PRO A 462 20.89 -31.93 -14.05
C PRO A 462 21.99 -33.00 -14.13
N GLU A 463 22.82 -32.96 -15.17
CA GLU A 463 23.93 -33.89 -15.39
C GLU A 463 25.22 -33.48 -14.63
N THR A 464 25.31 -32.22 -14.17
CA THR A 464 26.51 -31.66 -13.51
C THR A 464 26.27 -31.34 -12.03
N VAL A 465 25.34 -32.03 -11.37
CA VAL A 465 24.94 -31.77 -9.97
C VAL A 465 26.13 -31.81 -8.99
N GLY A 466 27.18 -32.57 -9.28
CA GLY A 466 28.42 -32.61 -8.49
C GLY A 466 29.43 -31.47 -8.70
N HIS A 467 29.23 -30.59 -9.69
CA HIS A 467 30.18 -29.52 -10.05
C HIS A 467 29.73 -28.09 -9.65
N GLY A 468 28.57 -27.95 -9.01
CA GLY A 468 27.97 -26.66 -8.67
C GLY A 468 27.42 -25.88 -9.88
N PRO A 469 26.78 -24.72 -9.67
CA PRO A 469 26.37 -23.83 -10.75
C PRO A 469 27.57 -23.13 -11.42
N GLN A 470 27.46 -22.87 -12.72
CA GLN A 470 28.48 -22.18 -13.51
C GLN A 470 27.96 -20.85 -14.07
N LEU A 471 28.85 -19.86 -14.26
CA LEU A 471 28.50 -18.56 -14.85
C LEU A 471 28.14 -18.73 -16.32
N PHE A 472 26.88 -18.40 -16.64
CA PHE A 472 26.34 -18.46 -18.00
C PHE A 472 26.49 -17.12 -18.73
N GLN A 473 26.10 -16.01 -18.09
CA GLN A 473 26.13 -14.68 -18.71
C GLN A 473 26.36 -13.58 -17.66
N THR A 474 27.08 -12.53 -18.06
CA THR A 474 27.19 -11.26 -17.33
C THR A 474 26.59 -10.12 -18.17
N PHE A 475 25.87 -9.22 -17.52
CA PHE A 475 25.29 -7.99 -18.07
C PHE A 475 25.81 -6.80 -17.24
N THR A 476 26.72 -6.01 -17.82
CA THR A 476 27.28 -4.78 -17.19
C THR A 476 26.47 -3.57 -17.67
N VAL A 477 25.36 -3.28 -17.00
CA VAL A 477 24.27 -2.47 -17.58
C VAL A 477 23.73 -1.36 -16.67
N HIS A 478 23.97 -1.44 -15.37
CA HIS A 478 23.70 -0.35 -14.41
C HIS A 478 25.03 0.24 -13.94
N GLN A 479 25.04 1.54 -13.63
CA GLN A 479 26.21 2.21 -13.03
C GLN A 479 26.13 2.26 -11.48
N SER A 480 25.01 1.78 -10.94
CA SER A 480 24.63 1.83 -9.53
C SER A 480 24.18 0.45 -9.05
N SER A 481 24.28 0.20 -7.74
CA SER A 481 23.99 -1.09 -7.10
C SER A 481 22.66 -1.69 -7.53
N VAL A 482 22.65 -2.96 -7.93
CA VAL A 482 21.40 -3.67 -8.28
C VAL A 482 20.63 -3.96 -6.99
N THR A 483 19.38 -3.50 -6.88
CA THR A 483 18.52 -3.64 -5.69
C THR A 483 17.50 -4.76 -5.83
N LYS A 484 17.10 -5.10 -7.06
CA LYS A 484 16.19 -6.22 -7.37
C LYS A 484 16.61 -6.90 -8.67
N VAL A 485 16.46 -8.21 -8.72
CA VAL A 485 16.56 -9.04 -9.92
C VAL A 485 15.39 -10.02 -9.87
N THR A 486 14.83 -10.37 -11.02
CA THR A 486 13.77 -11.38 -11.14
C THR A 486 13.97 -12.15 -12.43
N LEU A 487 14.03 -13.48 -12.34
CA LEU A 487 14.11 -14.38 -13.49
C LEU A 487 12.77 -15.12 -13.63
N SER A 488 12.21 -15.09 -14.84
CA SER A 488 10.89 -15.63 -15.17
C SER A 488 11.00 -16.63 -16.34
N GLU A 489 9.88 -17.24 -16.76
CA GLU A 489 9.84 -18.03 -17.99
C GLU A 489 10.24 -17.18 -19.20
N LYS A 490 9.80 -15.92 -19.26
CA LYS A 490 9.86 -15.07 -20.45
C LYS A 490 10.85 -13.90 -20.33
N TYR A 491 11.19 -13.49 -19.11
CA TYR A 491 11.94 -12.27 -18.87
C TYR A 491 13.01 -12.41 -17.78
N LEU A 492 14.14 -11.75 -17.99
CA LEU A 492 15.03 -11.31 -16.92
C LEU A 492 14.71 -9.83 -16.67
N VAL A 493 14.46 -9.45 -15.42
CA VAL A 493 14.25 -8.06 -15.00
C VAL A 493 15.26 -7.71 -13.93
N SER A 494 15.78 -6.48 -13.98
CA SER A 494 16.70 -5.94 -12.98
C SER A 494 16.38 -4.48 -12.67
N VAL A 495 16.61 -4.07 -11.43
CA VAL A 495 16.42 -2.69 -10.96
C VAL A 495 17.65 -2.27 -10.19
N CYS A 496 18.19 -1.08 -10.42
CA CYS A 496 19.25 -0.51 -9.59
C CYS A 496 18.76 0.63 -8.67
N SER A 497 19.57 0.96 -7.66
CA SER A 497 19.28 2.00 -6.66
C SER A 497 19.14 3.41 -7.23
N GLU A 498 19.57 3.64 -8.47
CA GLU A 498 19.52 4.92 -9.14
C GLU A 498 18.16 5.11 -9.82
N TYR A 499 17.30 5.92 -9.19
CA TYR A 499 15.94 6.27 -9.66
C TYR A 499 15.01 5.06 -9.90
N ASN A 500 15.31 3.91 -9.27
CA ASN A 500 14.73 2.61 -9.58
C ASN A 500 14.74 2.36 -11.10
N HIS A 501 15.90 2.54 -11.75
CA HIS A 501 16.06 2.28 -13.18
C HIS A 501 15.97 0.77 -13.43
N VAL A 502 14.89 0.40 -14.11
CA VAL A 502 14.58 -0.95 -14.56
C VAL A 502 15.20 -1.20 -15.93
N ARG A 503 15.77 -2.38 -16.11
CA ARG A 503 16.07 -2.99 -17.42
C ARG A 503 15.51 -4.40 -17.49
N SER A 504 14.97 -4.76 -18.64
CA SER A 504 14.42 -6.08 -18.95
C SER A 504 15.08 -6.69 -20.18
N TRP A 505 15.11 -8.02 -20.28
CA TRP A 505 15.53 -8.78 -21.45
C TRP A 505 14.56 -9.93 -21.67
N ALA A 506 14.13 -10.17 -22.91
CA ALA A 506 13.52 -11.44 -23.28
C ALA A 506 14.47 -12.61 -22.98
N VAL A 507 13.93 -13.65 -22.35
CA VAL A 507 14.62 -14.90 -22.04
C VAL A 507 14.02 -16.00 -22.89
N THR A 508 14.86 -16.74 -23.61
CA THR A 508 14.45 -17.93 -24.37
C THR A 508 15.11 -19.16 -23.77
N ARG A 509 14.46 -20.33 -23.84
CA ARG A 509 15.05 -21.61 -23.40
C ARG A 509 15.07 -22.63 -24.54
N PHE A 510 16.25 -22.93 -25.07
CA PHE A 510 16.43 -23.94 -26.10
C PHE A 510 16.69 -25.30 -25.44
N ARG A 511 15.83 -26.29 -25.71
CA ARG A 511 15.88 -27.64 -25.09
C ARG A 511 15.90 -27.60 -23.54
N GLY A 512 15.29 -26.58 -22.93
CA GLY A 512 15.24 -26.38 -21.48
C GLY A 512 16.41 -25.59 -20.88
N MET A 513 17.44 -25.26 -21.67
CA MET A 513 18.58 -24.43 -21.27
C MET A 513 18.36 -22.98 -21.70
N ILE A 514 18.59 -22.02 -20.80
CA ILE A 514 18.57 -20.59 -21.12
C ILE A 514 19.47 -20.20 -22.30
N SER A 515 18.99 -19.27 -23.12
CA SER A 515 19.64 -18.79 -24.35
C SER A 515 19.44 -17.28 -24.48
N THR A 516 20.56 -16.56 -24.52
CA THR A 516 20.67 -15.09 -24.58
C THR A 516 20.82 -14.56 -26.01
N GLN A 517 20.21 -15.24 -26.99
CA GLN A 517 20.12 -14.72 -28.36
C GLN A 517 18.84 -13.87 -28.52
N PRO A 518 18.92 -12.62 -29.03
CA PRO A 518 20.07 -11.96 -29.69
C PRO A 518 20.73 -10.84 -28.85
N GLY A 519 21.45 -11.20 -27.77
CA GLY A 519 22.47 -10.36 -27.14
C GLY A 519 22.15 -9.82 -25.73
N SER A 520 23.05 -8.95 -25.24
CA SER A 520 22.99 -8.33 -23.91
C SER A 520 22.20 -7.00 -23.87
N THR A 521 21.69 -6.55 -25.01
CA THR A 521 20.85 -5.35 -25.14
C THR A 521 19.50 -5.56 -24.46
N PRO A 522 19.07 -4.68 -23.54
CA PRO A 522 17.76 -4.79 -22.91
C PRO A 522 16.63 -4.44 -23.88
N GLU A 523 15.49 -5.12 -23.72
CA GLU A 523 14.25 -4.88 -24.47
C GLU A 523 13.59 -3.56 -24.05
N ALA A 524 13.60 -3.26 -22.75
CA ALA A 524 13.13 -1.99 -22.21
C ALA A 524 14.06 -1.41 -21.14
N SER A 525 13.97 -0.08 -20.97
CA SER A 525 14.80 0.70 -20.05
C SER A 525 13.99 1.89 -19.53
N PHE A 526 13.49 1.82 -18.30
CA PHE A 526 12.54 2.79 -17.73
C PHE A 526 12.74 2.98 -16.22
N LYS A 527 12.22 4.07 -15.64
CA LYS A 527 12.34 4.38 -14.20
C LYS A 527 11.02 4.14 -13.46
N ILE A 528 11.07 3.59 -12.25
CA ILE A 528 9.95 3.50 -11.30
C ILE A 528 10.16 4.56 -10.20
N VAL A 529 9.97 5.82 -10.57
CA VAL A 529 10.20 6.96 -9.66
C VAL A 529 9.20 6.91 -8.50
N SER A 530 9.74 6.86 -7.28
CA SER A 530 9.03 6.93 -6.00
C SER A 530 9.74 7.96 -5.14
N LEU A 531 9.01 8.99 -4.71
CA LEU A 531 9.51 10.04 -3.83
C LEU A 531 9.09 9.70 -2.39
N GLU A 532 10.07 9.60 -1.50
CA GLU A 532 9.90 9.26 -0.08
C GLU A 532 9.88 10.53 0.80
N ALA A 533 9.12 10.49 1.91
CA ALA A 533 9.10 11.54 2.93
C ALA A 533 10.38 11.54 3.78
N ILE A 534 10.76 12.67 4.40
CA ILE A 534 12.02 12.83 5.16
C ILE A 534 12.26 11.66 6.14
N ASP A 535 11.33 11.46 7.08
CA ASP A 535 11.38 10.39 8.09
C ASP A 535 10.21 9.40 7.85
N PRO A 536 10.37 8.40 6.97
CA PRO A 536 9.33 7.39 6.75
C PRO A 536 9.21 6.48 7.97
N CYS A 537 8.00 5.98 8.24
CA CYS A 537 7.84 4.96 9.27
C CYS A 537 8.67 3.71 8.90
N VAL A 538 9.20 3.02 9.91
CA VAL A 538 10.07 1.84 9.76
C VAL A 538 9.42 0.70 8.95
N SER A 539 8.10 0.62 8.97
CA SER A 539 7.24 -0.30 8.21
C SER A 539 7.06 0.10 6.73
N TYR A 540 7.35 1.34 6.34
CA TYR A 540 6.94 1.94 5.05
C TYR A 540 7.35 1.09 3.85
N ASN A 541 8.63 0.67 3.81
CA ASN A 541 9.19 -0.13 2.72
C ASN A 541 8.56 -1.53 2.64
N ALA A 542 8.09 -2.10 3.76
CA ALA A 542 7.45 -3.42 3.77
C ALA A 542 6.02 -3.42 3.22
N GLY A 543 5.35 -2.24 3.24
CA GLY A 543 4.00 -2.01 2.73
C GLY A 543 3.90 -1.12 1.48
N ASN A 544 5.00 -0.56 0.97
CA ASN A 544 5.06 0.23 -0.27
C ASN A 544 6.15 -0.32 -1.24
N ASP A 545 6.52 -1.60 -1.13
CA ASP A 545 7.46 -2.23 -2.06
C ASP A 545 6.86 -2.25 -3.47
N PHE A 546 7.60 -1.74 -4.47
CA PHE A 546 7.06 -1.44 -5.80
C PHE A 546 6.98 -2.66 -6.73
N GLY A 547 7.38 -3.86 -6.30
CA GLY A 547 7.35 -5.09 -7.09
C GLY A 547 8.74 -5.54 -7.59
N PRO A 548 8.85 -6.36 -8.66
CA PRO A 548 7.75 -6.83 -9.49
C PRO A 548 6.86 -7.81 -8.71
N PHE A 549 5.57 -7.86 -9.08
CA PHE A 549 4.55 -8.74 -8.51
C PHE A 549 3.95 -9.65 -9.57
N GLY A 550 3.67 -10.90 -9.21
CA GLY A 550 3.14 -11.95 -10.09
C GLY A 550 4.04 -13.17 -10.11
N GLU A 551 3.48 -14.33 -10.45
CA GLU A 551 4.22 -15.60 -10.55
C GLU A 551 5.28 -15.55 -11.66
N GLN A 552 6.27 -16.45 -11.60
CA GLN A 552 7.40 -16.46 -12.55
C GLN A 552 7.02 -16.88 -13.98
N ASP A 553 5.87 -17.52 -14.17
CA ASP A 553 5.41 -17.98 -15.49
C ASP A 553 4.52 -16.93 -16.21
N ASP A 554 4.12 -15.87 -15.51
CA ASP A 554 3.13 -14.87 -15.93
C ASP A 554 3.71 -13.48 -16.23
N GLU A 555 2.90 -12.59 -16.80
CA GLU A 555 3.23 -11.16 -16.84
C GLU A 555 3.28 -10.58 -15.43
N GLN A 556 4.44 -10.04 -15.04
CA GLN A 556 4.64 -9.39 -13.75
C GLN A 556 4.43 -7.87 -13.85
N VAL A 557 4.05 -7.24 -12.74
CA VAL A 557 3.79 -5.78 -12.67
C VAL A 557 4.59 -5.09 -11.58
N PHE A 558 5.04 -3.87 -11.88
CA PHE A 558 5.43 -2.88 -10.87
C PHE A 558 4.23 -2.02 -10.47
N VAL A 559 4.19 -1.59 -9.21
CA VAL A 559 3.23 -0.61 -8.68
C VAL A 559 3.99 0.64 -8.29
N GLN A 560 3.86 1.68 -9.12
CA GLN A 560 4.55 2.95 -8.92
C GLN A 560 3.68 3.91 -8.11
N LYS A 561 4.10 4.15 -6.86
CA LYS A 561 3.62 5.24 -6.01
C LYS A 561 4.58 6.42 -6.14
N VAL A 562 4.14 7.55 -6.69
CA VAL A 562 5.03 8.65 -7.07
C VAL A 562 5.40 9.55 -5.89
N VAL A 563 4.49 9.80 -4.95
CA VAL A 563 4.69 10.63 -3.75
C VAL A 563 4.17 9.92 -2.48
N PRO A 564 4.61 10.30 -1.25
CA PRO A 564 4.31 9.53 -0.04
C PRO A 564 2.83 9.54 0.36
N GLU A 565 2.20 10.71 0.24
CA GLU A 565 0.79 10.94 0.48
C GLU A 565 0.10 11.20 -0.86
N THR A 566 -0.49 10.17 -1.44
CA THR A 566 -1.31 10.25 -2.66
C THR A 566 -2.46 9.26 -2.57
N ASP A 567 -3.56 9.58 -3.23
CA ASP A 567 -4.70 8.71 -3.45
C ASP A 567 -4.60 7.93 -4.79
N GLN A 568 -3.46 8.01 -5.50
CA GLN A 568 -3.23 7.44 -6.83
C GLN A 568 -2.02 6.47 -6.89
N LEU A 569 -2.15 5.38 -7.65
CA LEU A 569 -1.06 4.46 -8.01
C LEU A 569 -1.06 4.18 -9.52
N PHE A 570 0.12 3.99 -10.12
CA PHE A 570 0.27 3.55 -11.51
C PHE A 570 0.75 2.10 -11.55
N VAL A 571 -0.04 1.19 -12.15
CA VAL A 571 0.38 -0.20 -12.36
C VAL A 571 1.03 -0.31 -13.73
N ARG A 572 2.21 -0.93 -13.81
CA ARG A 572 3.05 -0.96 -15.02
C ARG A 572 3.62 -2.35 -15.25
N LEU A 573 3.70 -2.79 -16.51
CA LEU A 573 4.31 -4.09 -16.85
C LEU A 573 5.80 -4.10 -16.49
N ALA A 574 6.29 -5.19 -15.90
CA ALA A 574 7.71 -5.37 -15.60
C ALA A 574 8.54 -5.69 -16.85
N SER A 575 7.91 -6.33 -17.84
CA SER A 575 8.48 -6.71 -19.15
C SER A 575 8.90 -5.50 -19.98
N ASN A 576 8.06 -4.47 -20.09
CA ASN A 576 8.30 -3.31 -20.98
C ASN A 576 8.04 -1.92 -20.36
N GLY A 577 7.53 -1.85 -19.13
CA GLY A 577 7.30 -0.58 -18.43
C GLY A 577 6.07 0.21 -18.88
N LYS A 578 5.25 -0.29 -19.81
CA LYS A 578 3.96 0.32 -20.21
C LYS A 578 2.99 0.36 -19.02
N ARG A 579 2.07 1.34 -19.03
CA ARG A 579 0.98 1.44 -18.06
C ARG A 579 -0.06 0.35 -18.34
N VAL A 580 -0.46 -0.38 -17.30
CA VAL A 580 -1.58 -1.34 -17.34
C VAL A 580 -2.88 -0.63 -16.95
N CYS A 581 -2.81 0.21 -15.91
CA CYS A 581 -3.93 1.00 -15.41
C CYS A 581 -3.44 2.08 -14.42
N VAL A 582 -4.32 3.01 -14.10
CA VAL A 582 -4.23 3.89 -12.91
C VAL A 582 -5.25 3.41 -11.89
N ILE A 583 -4.88 3.40 -10.61
CA ILE A 583 -5.77 3.13 -9.48
C ILE A 583 -5.95 4.42 -8.71
N GLN A 584 -7.20 4.84 -8.51
CA GLN A 584 -7.57 6.03 -7.76
C GLN A 584 -8.41 5.62 -6.55
N SER A 585 -8.14 6.16 -5.36
CA SER A 585 -8.94 5.88 -4.16
C SER A 585 -10.39 6.35 -4.34
N VAL A 586 -11.36 5.44 -4.15
CA VAL A 586 -12.79 5.70 -4.42
C VAL A 586 -13.38 6.81 -3.53
N ASP A 587 -12.83 6.99 -2.33
CA ASP A 587 -13.23 8.04 -1.37
C ASP A 587 -12.22 9.20 -1.29
N GLY A 588 -11.21 9.23 -2.16
CA GLY A 588 -10.11 10.21 -2.12
C GLY A 588 -9.16 10.04 -0.92
N SER A 589 -9.25 8.94 -0.17
CA SER A 589 -8.35 8.72 0.97
C SER A 589 -6.96 8.27 0.52
N ILE A 590 -5.93 8.87 1.15
CA ILE A 590 -4.51 8.61 0.85
C ILE A 590 -4.18 7.12 1.00
N ILE A 591 -3.57 6.54 -0.02
CA ILE A 591 -3.08 5.16 -0.04
C ILE A 591 -1.75 5.11 0.74
N SER A 592 -1.80 4.62 1.97
CA SER A 592 -0.65 4.48 2.87
C SER A 592 0.21 3.24 2.61
N SER A 593 -0.37 2.19 2.03
CA SER A 593 0.30 0.93 1.68
C SER A 593 -0.46 0.19 0.57
N PHE A 594 0.16 -0.78 -0.08
CA PHE A 594 -0.47 -1.63 -1.10
C PHE A 594 0.17 -3.02 -1.18
N TYR A 595 -0.55 -3.99 -1.74
CA TYR A 595 -0.02 -5.33 -2.03
C TYR A 595 -0.76 -5.96 -3.21
N VAL A 596 -0.04 -6.51 -4.18
CA VAL A 596 -0.59 -7.30 -5.28
C VAL A 596 -0.48 -8.78 -4.91
N HIS A 597 -1.54 -9.55 -5.11
CA HIS A 597 -1.59 -10.97 -4.78
C HIS A 597 -2.58 -11.74 -5.63
N GLU A 598 -2.26 -12.99 -5.95
CA GLU A 598 -3.14 -13.88 -6.70
C GLU A 598 -3.91 -14.82 -5.78
N CYS A 599 -5.23 -14.68 -5.76
CA CYS A 599 -6.13 -15.60 -5.07
C CYS A 599 -6.45 -16.79 -5.96
N GLU A 600 -6.41 -17.99 -5.39
CA GLU A 600 -6.78 -19.22 -6.08
C GLU A 600 -8.25 -19.15 -6.54
N GLY A 601 -8.52 -19.69 -7.73
CA GLY A 601 -9.88 -19.79 -8.24
C GLY A 601 -10.78 -20.62 -7.31
N SER A 602 -12.09 -20.38 -7.38
CA SER A 602 -13.07 -21.27 -6.74
C SER A 602 -12.87 -22.70 -7.25
N SER A 603 -13.06 -23.70 -6.39
CA SER A 603 -13.01 -25.13 -6.78
C SER A 603 -14.08 -25.56 -7.80
N ARG A 604 -14.95 -24.63 -8.22
CA ARG A 604 -15.91 -24.79 -9.32
C ARG A 604 -15.17 -24.86 -10.66
N MET A 605 -15.51 -25.87 -11.45
CA MET A 605 -14.99 -26.10 -12.80
C MET A 605 -14.98 -24.82 -13.64
N GLY A 606 -13.80 -24.38 -14.09
CA GLY A 606 -13.62 -23.21 -14.95
C GLY A 606 -13.38 -21.87 -14.24
N SER A 607 -13.30 -21.80 -12.90
CA SER A 607 -12.81 -20.58 -12.24
C SER A 607 -11.33 -20.37 -12.57
N ARG A 608 -11.02 -19.26 -13.25
CA ARG A 608 -9.65 -18.72 -13.27
C ARG A 608 -9.26 -18.23 -11.85
N PRO A 609 -7.97 -18.19 -11.50
CA PRO A 609 -7.49 -17.39 -10.37
C PRO A 609 -7.78 -15.89 -10.61
N ARG A 610 -7.67 -15.08 -9.55
CA ARG A 610 -7.86 -13.63 -9.63
C ARG A 610 -6.67 -12.89 -9.03
N ARG A 611 -6.05 -12.02 -9.82
CA ARG A 611 -4.99 -11.13 -9.35
C ARG A 611 -5.60 -9.85 -8.78
N PHE A 612 -5.60 -9.74 -7.47
CA PHE A 612 -6.05 -8.55 -6.77
C PHE A 612 -4.87 -7.63 -6.47
N ILE A 613 -5.15 -6.32 -6.46
CA ILE A 613 -4.36 -5.37 -5.68
C ILE A 613 -5.22 -4.83 -4.55
N PHE A 614 -4.65 -4.87 -3.35
CA PHE A 614 -5.22 -4.33 -2.12
C PHE A 614 -4.52 -3.00 -1.87
N THR A 615 -5.27 -1.91 -1.74
CA THR A 615 -4.76 -0.60 -1.30
C THR A 615 -5.21 -0.36 0.14
N GLY A 616 -4.28 -0.03 1.03
CA GLY A 616 -4.53 0.26 2.44
C GLY A 616 -4.38 1.74 2.72
N HIS A 617 -5.35 2.33 3.39
CA HIS A 617 -5.54 3.79 3.41
C HIS A 617 -5.25 4.43 4.77
N SER A 618 -5.01 5.74 4.77
CA SER A 618 -4.77 6.53 5.97
C SER A 618 -5.95 6.55 6.95
N ASN A 619 -7.17 6.33 6.46
CA ASN A 619 -8.39 6.20 7.25
C ASN A 619 -8.65 4.78 7.79
N GLY A 620 -7.74 3.84 7.55
CA GLY A 620 -7.85 2.45 8.00
C GLY A 620 -8.73 1.54 7.15
N THR A 621 -9.30 2.04 6.05
CA THR A 621 -9.97 1.17 5.06
C THR A 621 -8.97 0.38 4.23
N ILE A 622 -9.45 -0.73 3.66
CA ILE A 622 -8.81 -1.41 2.53
C ILE A 622 -9.73 -1.29 1.32
N GLN A 623 -9.22 -0.92 0.16
CA GLN A 623 -9.92 -1.00 -1.12
C GLN A 623 -9.30 -2.14 -1.97
N MET A 624 -10.13 -2.81 -2.77
CA MET A 624 -9.76 -4.03 -3.49
C MET A 624 -10.09 -3.89 -4.97
N TRP A 625 -9.14 -4.22 -5.83
CA TRP A 625 -9.22 -4.02 -7.28
C TRP A 625 -8.80 -5.28 -8.02
N ASP A 626 -9.58 -5.69 -9.02
CA ASP A 626 -9.34 -6.92 -9.79
C ASP A 626 -8.52 -6.60 -11.06
N LEU A 627 -7.21 -6.83 -11.00
CA LEU A 627 -6.28 -6.60 -12.12
C LEU A 627 -6.41 -7.65 -13.23
N THR A 628 -7.12 -8.75 -12.99
CA THR A 628 -7.21 -9.88 -13.94
C THR A 628 -7.77 -9.46 -15.30
N THR A 629 -8.66 -8.45 -15.35
CA THR A 629 -9.21 -7.93 -16.61
C THR A 629 -8.28 -6.93 -17.31
N ALA A 630 -7.54 -6.12 -16.56
CA ALA A 630 -6.59 -5.15 -17.12
C ALA A 630 -5.33 -5.82 -17.69
N LEU A 631 -4.97 -7.00 -17.15
CA LEU A 631 -3.88 -7.84 -17.65
C LEU A 631 -4.31 -8.81 -18.78
N ASP A 632 -5.59 -8.89 -19.14
CA ASP A 632 -6.01 -9.75 -20.25
C ASP A 632 -5.50 -9.17 -21.59
N PRO A 633 -4.76 -9.93 -22.42
CA PRO A 633 -4.24 -9.44 -23.69
C PRO A 633 -5.33 -8.95 -24.67
N SER A 634 -6.57 -9.44 -24.54
CA SER A 634 -7.68 -9.01 -25.39
C SER A 634 -8.13 -7.56 -25.13
N PHE A 635 -7.94 -7.04 -23.92
CA PHE A 635 -8.27 -5.66 -23.57
C PHE A 635 -7.19 -4.68 -24.04
N ASN A 636 -5.93 -5.09 -23.94
CA ASN A 636 -4.77 -4.29 -24.32
C ASN A 636 -4.68 -3.99 -25.83
N ALA A 637 -5.39 -4.76 -26.67
CA ALA A 637 -5.43 -4.58 -28.12
C ALA A 637 -6.15 -3.30 -28.58
N THR A 638 -6.99 -2.67 -27.75
CA THR A 638 -7.81 -1.49 -28.13
C THR A 638 -7.37 -0.17 -27.52
N GLN A 639 -6.43 -0.17 -26.55
CA GLN A 639 -5.94 1.05 -25.89
C GLN A 639 -4.47 1.40 -26.21
N ALA A 640 -3.91 0.86 -27.30
CA ALA A 640 -2.52 1.06 -27.71
C ALA A 640 -2.24 2.47 -28.29
N THR A 641 -2.38 3.49 -27.45
CA THR A 641 -1.81 4.83 -27.68
C THR A 641 -0.37 4.88 -27.16
N ASP A 642 0.50 5.68 -27.78
CA ASP A 642 1.92 5.82 -27.40
C ASP A 642 2.12 6.66 -26.12
N THR A 643 1.43 6.29 -25.05
CA THR A 643 1.62 6.88 -23.72
C THR A 643 2.88 6.32 -23.06
N SER A 644 3.71 7.21 -22.51
CA SER A 644 4.77 6.83 -21.59
C SER A 644 4.17 6.13 -20.37
N GLY A 645 4.71 4.96 -20.01
CA GLY A 645 4.06 4.11 -19.01
C GLY A 645 4.10 4.64 -17.57
N GLY A 646 5.05 5.54 -17.26
CA GLY A 646 5.09 6.29 -16.00
C GLY A 646 4.11 7.48 -16.01
N PRO A 647 4.10 8.33 -14.97
CA PRO A 647 3.31 9.56 -15.00
C PRO A 647 3.74 10.47 -16.16
N THR A 648 2.79 11.12 -16.83
CA THR A 648 3.08 12.18 -17.81
C THR A 648 3.64 13.42 -17.11
N PRO A 649 4.24 14.39 -17.82
CA PRO A 649 4.70 15.64 -17.20
C PRO A 649 3.58 16.39 -16.44
N GLU A 650 2.35 16.34 -16.95
CA GLU A 650 1.18 17.00 -16.37
C GLU A 650 0.63 16.25 -15.15
N GLU A 651 0.67 14.92 -15.15
CA GLU A 651 0.35 14.10 -13.97
C GLU A 651 1.41 14.27 -12.88
N LEU A 652 2.69 14.21 -13.24
CA LEU A 652 3.80 14.42 -12.33
C LEU A 652 3.75 15.81 -11.69
N TRP A 653 3.42 16.85 -12.46
CA TRP A 653 3.24 18.21 -11.93
C TRP A 653 2.12 18.25 -10.87
N LYS A 654 0.92 17.72 -11.19
CA LYS A 654 -0.21 17.66 -10.24
C LYS A 654 0.11 16.89 -8.94
N LEU A 655 1.02 15.91 -9.00
CA LEU A 655 1.47 15.13 -7.85
C LEU A 655 2.54 15.87 -7.04
N LEU A 656 3.38 16.68 -7.70
CA LEU A 656 4.38 17.54 -7.05
C LEU A 656 3.77 18.78 -6.38
N ASP A 657 2.70 19.36 -6.94
CA ASP A 657 1.91 20.46 -6.34
C ASP A 657 1.40 20.13 -4.92
N GLN A 658 1.32 18.84 -4.56
CA GLN A 658 0.86 18.34 -3.26
C GLN A 658 1.97 18.29 -2.19
N CYS A 659 3.23 18.53 -2.55
CA CYS A 659 4.40 18.30 -1.69
C CYS A 659 5.16 19.60 -1.34
N GLU A 660 5.72 19.67 -0.13
CA GLU A 660 6.68 20.74 0.21
C GLU A 660 8.05 20.42 -0.42
N LEU A 661 8.36 21.08 -1.54
CA LEU A 661 9.65 20.95 -2.26
C LEU A 661 10.78 21.84 -1.71
N SER A 662 10.54 22.63 -0.66
CA SER A 662 11.52 23.60 -0.15
C SER A 662 12.45 23.01 0.92
N ASN A 663 13.77 23.03 0.65
CA ASN A 663 14.82 22.68 1.64
C ASN A 663 15.02 23.78 2.73
N SER A 664 14.07 24.70 2.92
CA SER A 664 14.31 25.91 3.72
C SER A 664 14.01 25.71 5.21
N HIS A 665 15.04 25.84 6.04
CA HIS A 665 14.94 25.83 7.51
C HIS A 665 14.57 27.22 8.10
N CYS A 666 13.82 28.04 7.37
CA CYS A 666 13.43 29.38 7.82
C CYS A 666 12.37 29.34 8.93
N SER A 667 12.82 29.26 10.19
CA SER A 667 11.98 29.28 11.40
C SER A 667 11.39 30.67 11.72
N THR A 668 10.65 31.26 10.77
CA THR A 668 9.95 32.56 10.93
C THR A 668 8.62 32.55 10.19
N PRO A 669 7.46 32.61 10.88
CA PRO A 669 6.15 32.66 10.22
C PRO A 669 5.88 34.07 9.67
N CYS A 670 6.24 34.30 8.41
CA CYS A 670 5.79 35.48 7.67
C CYS A 670 4.31 35.31 7.27
N ILE A 671 3.40 35.70 8.17
CA ILE A 671 1.96 35.69 7.92
C ILE A 671 1.64 36.67 6.78
N SER A 672 1.42 36.13 5.58
CA SER A 672 0.73 36.83 4.50
C SER A 672 -0.74 36.41 4.49
N PRO A 673 -1.71 37.33 4.27
CA PRO A 673 -3.13 37.01 4.37
C PRO A 673 -3.67 36.40 3.06
N SER A 674 -3.28 35.16 2.75
CA SER A 674 -3.86 34.35 1.67
C SER A 674 -4.82 33.27 2.23
N PRO A 675 -6.14 33.30 1.94
CA PRO A 675 -7.11 32.38 2.55
C PRO A 675 -7.06 30.91 2.12
N SER A 676 -6.02 30.46 1.40
CA SER A 676 -6.04 29.22 0.60
C SER A 676 -5.02 28.13 0.98
N LEU A 677 -4.14 28.36 1.96
CA LEU A 677 -3.14 27.36 2.40
C LEU A 677 -3.49 26.75 3.77
N LEU A 678 -4.44 25.81 3.76
CA LEU A 678 -4.83 25.01 4.93
C LEU A 678 -4.28 23.56 4.90
N ALA A 679 -3.10 23.37 4.30
CA ALA A 679 -2.26 22.20 4.52
C ALA A 679 -0.78 22.56 4.25
N ALA A 680 0.10 22.27 5.20
CA ALA A 680 1.52 22.12 4.91
C ALA A 680 1.72 20.70 4.35
N GLY A 681 2.19 20.59 3.11
CA GLY A 681 2.38 19.30 2.44
C GLY A 681 3.49 18.46 3.09
N PRO A 682 3.50 17.13 2.89
CA PRO A 682 4.60 16.30 3.36
C PRO A 682 5.91 16.74 2.71
N ARG A 683 6.98 16.85 3.51
CA ARG A 683 8.33 17.16 3.01
C ARG A 683 8.99 15.90 2.48
N ILE A 684 9.55 16.01 1.28
CA ILE A 684 10.26 14.93 0.60
C ILE A 684 11.73 14.88 1.10
N LYS A 685 12.37 13.69 1.14
CA LYS A 685 13.80 13.55 1.47
C LYS A 685 14.68 14.48 0.62
N SER A 686 15.74 15.01 1.22
CA SER A 686 16.70 15.87 0.54
C SER A 686 17.36 15.21 -0.69
N SER A 687 17.53 13.88 -0.69
CA SER A 687 17.97 13.10 -1.85
C SER A 687 17.05 13.27 -3.07
N ASN A 688 15.75 13.41 -2.81
CA ASN A 688 14.71 13.45 -3.83
C ASN A 688 14.52 14.89 -4.34
N VAL A 689 14.77 15.89 -3.49
CA VAL A 689 14.92 17.30 -3.91
C VAL A 689 16.19 17.48 -4.75
N LEU A 690 17.29 16.82 -4.38
CA LEU A 690 18.52 16.79 -5.22
C LEU A 690 18.27 16.10 -6.57
N PHE A 691 17.50 15.02 -6.63
CA PHE A 691 17.06 14.38 -7.87
C PHE A 691 16.33 15.36 -8.81
N LEU A 692 15.35 16.12 -8.30
CA LEU A 692 14.65 17.14 -9.09
C LEU A 692 15.61 18.22 -9.62
N ASN A 693 16.55 18.65 -8.77
CA ASN A 693 17.50 19.72 -9.09
C ASN A 693 18.64 19.31 -10.05
N GLN A 694 18.99 18.03 -10.16
CA GLN A 694 20.04 17.57 -11.10
C GLN A 694 19.71 17.93 -12.57
N SER A 695 18.42 18.12 -12.89
CA SER A 695 17.93 18.56 -14.19
C SER A 695 18.42 19.95 -14.63
N GLN A 696 18.96 20.79 -13.72
CA GLN A 696 19.21 22.21 -13.98
C GLN A 696 20.64 22.56 -14.45
N ASN A 697 21.57 21.59 -14.51
CA ASN A 697 22.94 21.82 -15.00
C ASN A 697 23.20 21.09 -16.33
N PRO A 698 22.89 21.69 -17.50
CA PRO A 698 23.37 21.18 -18.79
C PRO A 698 24.87 21.45 -19.02
N ASP A 699 25.41 22.54 -18.45
CA ASP A 699 26.80 22.97 -18.65
C ASP A 699 27.75 22.49 -17.54
N ALA A 700 27.97 21.17 -17.49
CA ALA A 700 29.14 20.59 -16.84
C ALA A 700 30.19 20.25 -17.91
N THR A 701 31.06 21.21 -18.24
CA THR A 701 32.11 21.00 -19.25
C THR A 701 33.03 19.84 -18.86
N PRO A 702 33.38 18.94 -19.80
CA PRO A 702 34.25 17.81 -19.49
C PRO A 702 35.66 18.32 -19.17
N GLY A 703 36.09 18.11 -17.92
CA GLY A 703 37.48 18.34 -17.51
C GLY A 703 38.45 17.47 -18.33
N PRO A 704 39.68 17.93 -18.57
CA PRO A 704 40.61 17.23 -19.45
C PRO A 704 41.00 15.86 -18.88
N SER A 705 40.77 14.81 -19.67
CA SER A 705 41.28 13.46 -19.39
C SER A 705 42.80 13.48 -19.29
N GLN A 706 43.34 13.10 -18.14
CA GLN A 706 44.75 12.70 -18.03
C GLN A 706 44.91 11.19 -18.26
N VAL A 707 46.12 10.82 -18.66
CA VAL A 707 46.51 9.51 -19.25
C VAL A 707 46.80 8.48 -18.16
#